data_AF-A0AAN9FVG2-F1
#
_entry.id   AF-A0AAN9FVG2-F1
#
_cell.length_a   1.000
_cell.length_b   1.000
_cell.length_c   1.000
_cell.angle_alpha   90.00
_cell.angle_beta   90.00
_cell.angle_gamma   90.00
#
_symmetry.space_group_name_H-M   'P 1'
#
loop_
_entity.id
_entity.type
_entity.pdbx_description
1 polymer ?
#
loop_
_entity_poly.entity_id
_entity_poly.type
_entity_poly.pdbx_seq_one_letter_code
_entity_poly.pdbx_strand_id
1 'polypeptide(L)'
;MESGRVGTPPDYLVNANERQYLAKLCWLLHDAGTHTMRLTFDGFHPPLSLRQHLGQQHVRSVLHRLWDQKILTEKQWRTLYPTKRKEIAALSSQAFDARVLSVLLQFVCHLSPPYPHGWSALPLPQDVSLSADVVRLQMYFQQAGSLGGVRHEEYPVLWKQIVEVLLRMGGPEVRVKIARIDQETLTPEQQTHYIGLVKNSWGTPDEGALGRLRKMGAGPGAGKGAGRGGSNRRRGQGDRSSSDQEGVSKEERAVVSKTHRQLCDSVMAEDIVDRLVQGHVIHFADRQEILTPGKNQDRMQILLSKIVGSKSSSAFKILMDSLKFKYPRVYESVNKVKKVVQREGVSEVMDVNSVCQEGLATHYRTLFSRVTPLPWSDGQTSIRDVYVPLDVASEDGKKLQLGQLLPAVVTSGHGKRVLVEGESGSGKTYLMAMLAYQWASLRTYFSNNYDFLIYLDARMIRGPLAKAVHSLVLPDNYPVGAEEFWRLLETHARTTIFLIDGFDEDHSNEELKQLILGDKLRHASVLLTSRPEARAGRWMSPDERLYVMGLSSVNVGRCLKSYAVISQMSSEEYDEFYDVVNSPEFEFRAHLGNPYVCLAVFGVYLTTGEEGLATITTLTSLFQQFLVAVATSFCRKLDIEVTGTQFSAQLMSGIGELQRLAYRTLVTKVKLLSEADLDTTLQHLRAAQDAGKEDDVTRSAAGSSSRGGEGEVNGHGEGEEEVGGGKGKQPVIPDASLLTKTGLLTRVGGGGGGGRWAFTCSTTREFLAARHLADLPSEALNEAVTEQKILRHPRFAQTASFLCGLFRQDETGESEDLASLVKDLSIQVLKHSRKITFKDDTSSTATTPDDAEEGGNGVGGCQVMTFSHCLQALSECSSHSPALAADLVKALPKTVVVARDGLIPTKCLHGLALAVSNPAFVLHHLEIDLLPYHVFQTGALHSLAEALSSHEHLQSIVIRWQSLGLMANFLKTCLAKAPPLHRVVLHDASKRTSSSKNVPASTWASLQEMGSLLRNTRSLTLENCGSSNVVSQWLLYLPITIKALDFSGCSFNSMSAAHLGSKLETSDTCTSLNLSDTFLETSDLSALFHCLKLNNSLTELSLAGSHVDRGAASALAEYIRLNNSVRKLNLSRCHVTTEACRILSAALSENHSLNTLDFTDADLSEEGKDIMLKAKGGEMVVLGFVEEFWS
;
A
#
# COMPACT_ATOMS: atom_id res chain seq x y z
N MET A 1 -61.51 58.26 -14.39
CA MET A 1 -60.85 59.51 -13.98
C MET A 1 -60.40 59.24 -12.55
N GLU A 2 -59.11 58.97 -12.27
CA GLU A 2 -57.98 59.91 -12.39
C GLU A 2 -58.31 61.21 -11.65
N SER A 3 -57.50 61.72 -10.72
CA SER A 3 -56.03 61.70 -10.60
C SER A 3 -55.61 61.81 -9.11
N GLY A 4 -54.33 61.71 -8.72
CA GLY A 4 -53.11 61.65 -9.53
C GLY A 4 -51.85 61.32 -8.71
N ARG A 5 -50.71 61.29 -9.41
CA ARG A 5 -49.37 61.02 -8.86
C ARG A 5 -48.90 62.19 -7.99
N VAL A 6 -48.27 61.88 -6.86
CA VAL A 6 -47.28 62.78 -6.23
C VAL A 6 -45.90 62.23 -6.61
N GLY A 7 -45.06 63.06 -7.22
CA GLY A 7 -43.75 62.65 -7.72
C GLY A 7 -42.71 62.51 -6.60
N THR A 8 -41.73 61.64 -6.83
CA THR A 8 -40.47 61.63 -6.07
C THR A 8 -39.72 62.95 -6.28
N PRO A 9 -39.15 63.59 -5.24
CA PRO A 9 -38.34 64.80 -5.41
C PRO A 9 -37.02 64.50 -6.15
N PRO A 10 -36.40 65.51 -6.81
CA PRO A 10 -35.13 65.35 -7.52
C PRO A 10 -33.89 65.32 -6.60
N ASP A 11 -32.82 64.68 -7.06
CA ASP A 11 -31.59 64.26 -6.34
C ASP A 11 -30.69 65.36 -5.69
N TYR A 12 -31.17 66.59 -5.49
CA TYR A 12 -30.31 67.75 -5.14
C TYR A 12 -30.27 68.14 -3.65
N LEU A 13 -30.89 67.38 -2.74
CA LEU A 13 -30.87 67.64 -1.28
C LEU A 13 -30.63 66.37 -0.45
N VAL A 14 -29.64 65.56 -0.81
CA VAL A 14 -29.04 64.60 0.16
C VAL A 14 -28.01 65.35 1.00
N ASN A 15 -28.20 65.36 2.32
CA ASN A 15 -27.30 66.09 3.21
C ASN A 15 -25.89 65.46 3.17
N ALA A 16 -24.82 66.26 3.25
CA ALA A 16 -23.45 65.74 3.05
C ALA A 16 -23.12 64.56 4.00
N ASN A 17 -23.60 64.67 5.25
CA ASN A 17 -23.48 63.63 6.27
C ASN A 17 -24.28 62.36 5.93
N GLU A 18 -25.48 62.48 5.33
CA GLU A 18 -26.32 61.34 4.95
C GLU A 18 -25.72 60.54 3.79
N ARG A 19 -25.03 61.23 2.87
CA ARG A 19 -24.24 60.59 1.81
C ARG A 19 -23.00 59.90 2.38
N GLN A 20 -22.35 60.49 3.38
CA GLN A 20 -21.21 59.88 4.08
C GLN A 20 -21.63 58.60 4.86
N TYR A 21 -22.79 58.62 5.54
CA TYR A 21 -23.33 57.44 6.22
C TYR A 21 -23.67 56.31 5.24
N LEU A 22 -24.32 56.63 4.12
CA LEU A 22 -24.57 55.66 3.05
C LEU A 22 -23.27 55.10 2.46
N ALA A 23 -22.26 55.96 2.23
CA ALA A 23 -20.96 55.54 1.72
C ALA A 23 -20.24 54.58 2.68
N LYS A 24 -20.25 54.86 3.99
CA LYS A 24 -19.61 54.00 5.01
C LYS A 24 -20.33 52.65 5.13
N LEU A 25 -21.67 52.60 5.00
CA LEU A 25 -22.43 51.35 4.91
C LEU A 25 -22.16 50.57 3.60
N CYS A 26 -22.09 51.26 2.46
CA CYS A 26 -21.72 50.64 1.17
C CYS A 26 -20.29 50.08 1.19
N TRP A 27 -19.36 50.75 1.86
CA TRP A 27 -17.99 50.27 2.04
C TRP A 27 -17.93 49.05 2.96
N LEU A 28 -18.63 49.08 4.11
CA LEU A 28 -18.76 47.93 5.01
C LEU A 28 -19.31 46.69 4.29
N LEU A 29 -20.40 46.86 3.54
CA LEU A 29 -20.99 45.77 2.75
C LEU A 29 -20.03 45.31 1.64
N HIS A 30 -19.41 46.23 0.90
CA HIS A 30 -18.53 45.85 -0.20
C HIS A 30 -17.24 45.14 0.24
N ASP A 31 -16.50 45.65 1.24
CA ASP A 31 -15.27 45.00 1.69
C ASP A 31 -15.56 43.86 2.67
N ALA A 32 -16.12 44.16 3.85
CA ALA A 32 -16.35 43.15 4.89
C ALA A 32 -17.44 42.14 4.49
N GLY A 33 -18.52 42.57 3.83
CA GLY A 33 -19.59 41.66 3.35
C GLY A 33 -19.14 40.71 2.24
N THR A 34 -18.44 41.20 1.22
CA THR A 34 -17.89 40.31 0.18
C THR A 34 -16.84 39.35 0.76
N HIS A 35 -15.98 39.82 1.66
CA HIS A 35 -14.98 38.99 2.32
C HIS A 35 -15.63 37.91 3.20
N THR A 36 -16.66 38.25 3.97
CA THR A 36 -17.45 37.30 4.79
C THR A 36 -18.09 36.20 3.93
N MET A 37 -18.72 36.58 2.80
CA MET A 37 -19.25 35.61 1.83
C MET A 37 -18.15 34.73 1.23
N ARG A 38 -16.96 35.28 0.97
CA ARG A 38 -15.81 34.53 0.44
C ARG A 38 -15.24 33.55 1.45
N LEU A 39 -15.03 33.95 2.71
CA LEU A 39 -14.60 33.06 3.79
C LEU A 39 -15.59 31.92 4.01
N THR A 40 -16.89 32.23 4.01
CA THR A 40 -17.96 31.22 4.08
C THR A 40 -17.88 30.23 2.92
N PHE A 41 -17.72 30.74 1.69
CA PHE A 41 -17.62 29.91 0.49
C PHE A 41 -16.35 29.04 0.46
N ASP A 42 -15.19 29.61 0.79
CA ASP A 42 -13.90 28.92 0.82
C ASP A 42 -13.85 27.86 1.93
N GLY A 43 -14.62 28.04 3.01
CA GLY A 43 -14.83 27.01 4.04
C GLY A 43 -15.59 25.78 3.53
N PHE A 44 -16.51 25.92 2.59
CA PHE A 44 -17.16 24.79 1.90
C PHE A 44 -16.32 24.25 0.74
N HIS A 45 -15.63 25.12 0.00
CA HIS A 45 -14.91 24.79 -1.23
C HIS A 45 -13.52 25.47 -1.24
N PRO A 46 -12.51 24.86 -0.59
CA PRO A 46 -11.17 25.43 -0.50
C PRO A 46 -10.60 25.78 -1.88
N PRO A 47 -9.94 26.95 -2.07
CA PRO A 47 -9.51 27.45 -3.38
C PRO A 47 -8.69 26.44 -4.22
N LEU A 48 -7.88 25.61 -3.58
CA LEU A 48 -7.09 24.54 -4.21
C LEU A 48 -7.96 23.46 -4.88
N SER A 49 -9.14 23.18 -4.31
CA SER A 49 -10.10 22.15 -4.77
C SER A 49 -11.22 22.72 -5.66
N LEU A 50 -11.42 24.04 -5.63
CA LEU A 50 -12.50 24.75 -6.31
C LEU A 50 -12.62 24.41 -7.80
N ARG A 51 -11.50 24.27 -8.51
CA ARG A 51 -11.46 23.87 -9.93
C ARG A 51 -12.02 22.46 -10.15
N GLN A 52 -11.72 21.51 -9.26
CA GLN A 52 -12.23 20.15 -9.37
C GLN A 52 -13.74 20.12 -9.09
N HIS A 53 -14.20 20.89 -8.10
CA HIS A 53 -15.62 20.95 -7.73
C HIS A 53 -16.49 21.60 -8.82
N LEU A 54 -16.09 22.77 -9.35
CA LEU A 54 -16.78 23.41 -10.50
C LEU A 54 -16.72 22.53 -11.77
N GLY A 55 -15.72 21.65 -11.89
CA GLY A 55 -15.63 20.66 -12.96
C GLY A 55 -16.62 19.49 -12.86
N GLN A 56 -17.29 19.29 -11.72
CA GLN A 56 -18.21 18.17 -11.52
C GLN A 56 -19.46 18.32 -12.38
N GLN A 57 -19.87 17.25 -13.07
CA GLN A 57 -20.94 17.28 -14.07
C GLN A 57 -22.28 17.81 -13.52
N HIS A 58 -22.61 17.51 -12.26
CA HIS A 58 -23.83 18.00 -11.62
C HIS A 58 -23.76 19.51 -11.34
N VAL A 59 -22.68 20.02 -10.72
CA VAL A 59 -22.44 21.46 -10.48
C VAL A 59 -22.47 22.24 -11.81
N ARG A 60 -21.75 21.74 -12.83
CA ARG A 60 -21.73 22.33 -14.16
C ARG A 60 -23.12 22.40 -14.79
N SER A 61 -23.96 21.37 -14.61
CA SER A 61 -25.35 21.37 -15.12
C SER A 61 -26.26 22.37 -14.41
N VAL A 62 -26.08 22.60 -13.10
CA VAL A 62 -26.82 23.60 -12.33
C VAL A 62 -26.42 25.00 -12.76
N LEU A 63 -25.12 25.27 -12.85
CA LEU A 63 -24.62 26.57 -13.30
C LEU A 63 -25.04 26.87 -14.74
N HIS A 64 -25.02 25.88 -15.65
CA HIS A 64 -25.44 26.10 -17.06
C HIS A 64 -26.90 26.54 -17.14
N ARG A 65 -27.77 25.91 -16.35
CA ARG A 65 -29.19 26.31 -16.21
C ARG A 65 -29.34 27.76 -15.73
N LEU A 66 -28.47 28.22 -14.83
CA LEU A 66 -28.47 29.61 -14.32
C LEU A 66 -27.91 30.62 -15.36
N TRP A 67 -27.00 30.20 -16.24
CA TRP A 67 -26.59 30.98 -17.42
C TRP A 67 -27.74 31.07 -18.43
N ASP A 68 -28.38 29.94 -18.77
CA ASP A 68 -29.44 29.87 -19.78
C ASP A 68 -30.67 30.73 -19.37
N GLN A 69 -30.95 30.81 -18.07
CA GLN A 69 -31.98 31.67 -17.48
C GLN A 69 -31.55 33.15 -17.31
N LYS A 70 -30.37 33.53 -17.83
CA LYS A 70 -29.79 34.88 -17.77
C LYS A 70 -29.73 35.44 -16.35
N ILE A 71 -29.31 34.62 -15.39
CA ILE A 71 -29.07 35.00 -13.99
C ILE A 71 -27.59 35.35 -13.78
N LEU A 72 -26.70 34.50 -14.31
CA LEU A 72 -25.28 34.80 -14.49
C LEU A 72 -25.09 35.61 -15.78
N THR A 73 -24.18 36.58 -15.76
CA THR A 73 -23.78 37.33 -16.97
C THR A 73 -22.63 36.63 -17.69
N GLU A 74 -22.46 36.91 -18.99
CA GLU A 74 -21.36 36.35 -19.79
C GLU A 74 -19.99 36.63 -19.16
N LYS A 75 -19.79 37.83 -18.61
CA LYS A 75 -18.58 38.23 -17.89
C LYS A 75 -18.33 37.32 -16.67
N GLN A 76 -19.36 37.11 -15.83
CA GLN A 76 -19.24 36.33 -14.59
C GLN A 76 -18.94 34.85 -14.83
N TRP A 77 -19.38 34.27 -15.94
CA TRP A 77 -19.08 32.87 -16.26
C TRP A 77 -17.81 32.70 -17.08
N ARG A 78 -17.34 33.71 -17.83
CA ARG A 78 -15.93 33.74 -18.26
C ARG A 78 -14.99 33.76 -17.04
N THR A 79 -15.41 34.31 -15.90
CA THR A 79 -14.69 34.18 -14.61
C THR A 79 -14.79 32.78 -14.00
N LEU A 80 -15.90 32.05 -14.15
CA LEU A 80 -16.05 30.67 -13.63
C LEU A 80 -15.40 29.60 -14.53
N TYR A 81 -15.38 29.84 -15.86
CA TYR A 81 -14.83 28.95 -16.88
C TYR A 81 -14.00 29.76 -17.91
N PRO A 82 -12.79 30.24 -17.52
CA PRO A 82 -11.90 30.93 -18.44
C PRO A 82 -11.43 29.99 -19.58
N THR A 83 -11.28 30.54 -20.78
CA THR A 83 -10.91 29.76 -21.98
C THR A 83 -9.41 29.74 -22.27
N LYS A 84 -8.63 30.63 -21.66
CA LYS A 84 -7.17 30.73 -21.89
C LYS A 84 -6.38 29.93 -20.86
N ARG A 85 -5.41 29.14 -21.32
CA ARG A 85 -4.64 28.19 -20.51
C ARG A 85 -3.87 28.81 -19.32
N LYS A 86 -3.47 30.08 -19.41
CA LYS A 86 -2.84 30.83 -18.29
C LYS A 86 -3.85 31.28 -17.22
N GLU A 87 -5.07 31.63 -17.61
CA GLU A 87 -6.15 32.06 -16.69
C GLU A 87 -6.77 30.85 -15.96
N ILE A 88 -6.84 29.69 -16.62
CA ILE A 88 -7.30 28.41 -16.05
C ILE A 88 -6.46 27.93 -14.85
N ALA A 89 -5.17 28.29 -14.81
CA ALA A 89 -4.28 27.93 -13.69
C ALA A 89 -4.40 28.87 -12.48
N ALA A 90 -5.02 30.05 -12.65
CA ALA A 90 -5.11 31.11 -11.64
C ALA A 90 -6.53 31.29 -11.06
N LEU A 91 -7.44 30.34 -11.30
CA LEU A 91 -8.83 30.40 -10.85
C LEU A 91 -8.91 30.34 -9.31
N SER A 92 -9.26 31.47 -8.68
CA SER A 92 -9.38 31.62 -7.23
C SER A 92 -10.66 32.37 -6.86
N SER A 93 -11.22 32.09 -5.69
CA SER A 93 -12.39 32.77 -5.12
C SER A 93 -12.23 34.29 -4.99
N GLN A 94 -10.98 34.77 -4.95
CA GLN A 94 -10.63 36.19 -4.95
C GLN A 94 -11.14 36.94 -6.19
N ALA A 95 -11.33 36.26 -7.32
CA ALA A 95 -11.88 36.84 -8.55
C ALA A 95 -13.42 36.96 -8.55
N PHE A 96 -14.11 36.44 -7.54
CA PHE A 96 -15.58 36.42 -7.49
C PHE A 96 -16.13 37.65 -6.75
N ASP A 97 -17.12 38.30 -7.40
CA ASP A 97 -17.91 39.37 -6.80
C ASP A 97 -18.96 38.82 -5.79
N ALA A 98 -19.49 39.68 -4.92
CA ALA A 98 -20.49 39.31 -3.90
C ALA A 98 -21.76 38.64 -4.48
N ARG A 99 -22.07 38.92 -5.75
CA ARG A 99 -23.27 38.39 -6.41
C ARG A 99 -23.03 36.98 -6.96
N VAL A 100 -21.86 36.70 -7.52
CA VAL A 100 -21.41 35.35 -7.84
C VAL A 100 -21.31 34.52 -6.55
N LEU A 101 -20.69 35.06 -5.49
CA LEU A 101 -20.59 34.37 -4.20
C LEU A 101 -21.96 34.04 -3.60
N SER A 102 -22.91 34.98 -3.60
CA SER A 102 -24.29 34.69 -3.11
C SER A 102 -25.02 33.64 -3.95
N VAL A 103 -24.87 33.62 -5.28
CA VAL A 103 -25.44 32.57 -6.14
C VAL A 103 -24.78 31.21 -5.88
N LEU A 104 -23.45 31.17 -5.70
CA LEU A 104 -22.73 29.93 -5.39
C LEU A 104 -23.12 29.39 -4.01
N LEU A 105 -23.22 30.24 -2.98
CA LEU A 105 -23.69 29.84 -1.64
C LEU A 105 -25.12 29.28 -1.68
N GLN A 106 -26.02 29.84 -2.50
CA GLN A 106 -27.41 29.39 -2.60
C GLN A 106 -27.60 28.09 -3.41
N PHE A 107 -26.84 27.90 -4.49
CA PHE A 107 -27.09 26.83 -5.48
C PHE A 107 -25.99 25.78 -5.60
N VAL A 108 -24.79 26.03 -5.06
CA VAL A 108 -23.64 25.11 -5.10
C VAL A 108 -23.29 24.60 -3.70
N CYS A 109 -23.27 25.45 -2.67
CA CYS A 109 -22.98 25.05 -1.29
C CYS A 109 -24.13 24.33 -0.55
N HIS A 110 -25.15 23.84 -1.28
CA HIS A 110 -26.25 22.99 -0.78
C HIS A 110 -27.04 23.51 0.44
N LEU A 111 -27.06 24.83 0.68
CA LEU A 111 -27.81 25.45 1.78
C LEU A 111 -29.33 25.26 1.63
N SER A 112 -30.02 25.05 2.75
CA SER A 112 -31.49 24.93 2.78
C SER A 112 -32.16 26.31 2.78
N PRO A 113 -33.27 26.51 2.03
CA PRO A 113 -33.96 27.81 1.95
C PRO A 113 -34.61 28.20 3.30
N PRO A 114 -34.47 29.47 3.75
CA PRO A 114 -34.99 29.90 5.05
C PRO A 114 -36.53 30.02 5.08
N TYR A 115 -37.14 29.76 6.23
CA TYR A 115 -38.59 29.82 6.44
C TYR A 115 -39.05 31.27 6.74
N PRO A 116 -40.25 31.74 6.31
CA PRO A 116 -41.33 31.04 5.60
C PRO A 116 -41.32 31.24 4.07
N HIS A 117 -40.40 32.05 3.53
CA HIS A 117 -40.50 32.60 2.17
C HIS A 117 -39.30 32.23 1.26
N GLY A 118 -38.43 31.33 1.72
CA GLY A 118 -37.22 30.92 1.00
C GLY A 118 -36.26 32.08 0.73
N TRP A 119 -35.47 31.94 -0.34
CA TRP A 119 -34.50 32.95 -0.81
C TRP A 119 -35.13 34.27 -1.31
N SER A 120 -36.45 34.49 -1.12
CA SER A 120 -37.20 35.55 -1.78
C SER A 120 -37.61 36.75 -0.89
N ALA A 121 -37.60 36.60 0.44
CA ALA A 121 -37.96 37.66 1.39
C ALA A 121 -37.11 37.58 2.68
N LEU A 122 -37.22 38.60 3.55
CA LEU A 122 -36.42 38.71 4.77
C LEU A 122 -36.76 37.57 5.76
N PRO A 123 -35.78 36.80 6.25
CA PRO A 123 -36.01 35.76 7.25
C PRO A 123 -36.46 36.33 8.61
N LEU A 124 -37.15 35.52 9.40
CA LEU A 124 -37.56 35.89 10.77
C LEU A 124 -36.35 36.30 11.62
N PRO A 125 -36.44 37.33 12.50
CA PRO A 125 -35.31 37.76 13.33
C PRO A 125 -34.70 36.69 14.24
N GLN A 126 -35.47 35.64 14.57
CA GLN A 126 -35.06 34.53 15.42
C GLN A 126 -34.27 33.44 14.67
N ASP A 127 -34.31 33.42 13.33
CA ASP A 127 -33.64 32.42 12.50
C ASP A 127 -32.17 32.79 12.30
N VAL A 128 -31.29 32.34 13.20
CA VAL A 128 -29.84 32.60 13.14
C VAL A 128 -29.07 31.63 12.23
N SER A 129 -29.75 30.93 11.31
CA SER A 129 -29.10 30.02 10.37
C SER A 129 -28.24 30.74 9.33
N LEU A 130 -27.21 30.04 8.83
CA LEU A 130 -26.32 30.55 7.79
C LEU A 130 -27.07 30.93 6.50
N SER A 131 -28.10 30.16 6.14
CA SER A 131 -28.96 30.46 4.99
C SER A 131 -29.81 31.73 5.21
N ALA A 132 -30.31 31.96 6.42
CA ALA A 132 -30.99 33.21 6.75
C ALA A 132 -30.04 34.42 6.71
N ASP A 133 -28.83 34.30 7.25
CA ASP A 133 -27.83 35.38 7.22
C ASP A 133 -27.32 35.71 5.81
N VAL A 134 -27.16 34.72 4.93
CA VAL A 134 -26.87 34.95 3.50
C VAL A 134 -27.98 35.79 2.84
N VAL A 135 -29.26 35.53 3.15
CA VAL A 135 -30.38 36.34 2.63
C VAL A 135 -30.41 37.74 3.26
N ARG A 136 -30.18 37.88 4.57
CA ARG A 136 -30.09 39.20 5.23
C ARG A 136 -29.01 40.06 4.58
N LEU A 137 -27.80 39.52 4.41
CA LEU A 137 -26.69 40.23 3.79
C LEU A 137 -27.00 40.62 2.34
N GLN A 138 -27.61 39.72 1.56
CA GLN A 138 -28.12 40.02 0.21
C GLN A 138 -29.16 41.16 0.22
N MET A 139 -30.06 41.20 1.20
CA MET A 139 -31.06 42.26 1.32
C MET A 139 -30.45 43.59 1.79
N TYR A 140 -29.44 43.58 2.66
CA TYR A 140 -28.71 44.80 3.03
C TYR A 140 -27.93 45.40 1.84
N PHE A 141 -27.32 44.56 0.98
CA PHE A 141 -26.75 45.03 -0.30
C PHE A 141 -27.79 45.70 -1.21
N GLN A 142 -28.99 45.13 -1.33
CA GLN A 142 -30.10 45.71 -2.11
C GLN A 142 -30.63 47.01 -1.49
N GLN A 143 -30.80 47.03 -0.17
CA GLN A 143 -31.25 48.21 0.57
C GLN A 143 -30.26 49.37 0.39
N ALA A 144 -28.96 49.15 0.63
CA ALA A 144 -27.92 50.15 0.40
C ALA A 144 -27.85 50.60 -1.07
N GLY A 145 -28.00 49.68 -2.03
CA GLY A 145 -28.06 50.00 -3.47
C GLY A 145 -29.29 50.83 -3.89
N SER A 146 -30.37 50.80 -3.10
CA SER A 146 -31.61 51.52 -3.39
C SER A 146 -31.67 52.95 -2.82
N LEU A 147 -30.83 53.26 -1.83
CA LEU A 147 -30.95 54.50 -1.03
C LEU A 147 -30.24 55.71 -1.66
N GLY A 148 -30.80 56.91 -1.47
CA GLY A 148 -30.15 58.19 -1.84
C GLY A 148 -29.13 58.66 -0.81
N GLY A 149 -29.45 58.48 0.48
CA GLY A 149 -28.63 58.74 1.65
C GLY A 149 -29.22 57.99 2.86
N VAL A 150 -28.55 58.03 4.02
CA VAL A 150 -29.02 57.41 5.27
C VAL A 150 -29.05 58.44 6.38
N ARG A 151 -30.17 58.55 7.11
CA ARG A 151 -30.34 59.51 8.21
C ARG A 151 -29.47 59.14 9.42
N HIS A 152 -29.08 60.14 10.20
CA HIS A 152 -28.26 59.96 11.42
C HIS A 152 -28.88 58.96 12.42
N GLU A 153 -30.20 58.92 12.54
CA GLU A 153 -30.91 57.99 13.44
C GLU A 153 -30.93 56.55 12.92
N GLU A 154 -30.95 56.37 11.60
CA GLU A 154 -31.03 55.06 10.93
C GLU A 154 -29.65 54.39 10.81
N TYR A 155 -28.59 55.18 10.64
CA TYR A 155 -27.22 54.69 10.44
C TYR A 155 -26.74 53.75 11.56
N PRO A 156 -26.82 54.07 12.87
CA PRO A 156 -26.36 53.17 13.93
C PRO A 156 -27.13 51.85 13.99
N VAL A 157 -28.42 51.87 13.64
CA VAL A 157 -29.29 50.69 13.62
C VAL A 157 -28.89 49.75 12.49
N LEU A 158 -28.76 50.28 11.27
CA LEU A 158 -28.32 49.50 10.09
C LEU A 158 -26.87 49.00 10.25
N TRP A 159 -25.98 49.84 10.77
CA TRP A 159 -24.59 49.47 11.07
C TRP A 159 -24.54 48.28 12.04
N LYS A 160 -25.25 48.36 13.17
CA LYS A 160 -25.31 47.28 14.16
C LYS A 160 -25.88 45.98 13.57
N GLN A 161 -26.97 46.06 12.81
CA GLN A 161 -27.59 44.89 12.18
C GLN A 161 -26.67 44.20 11.17
N ILE A 162 -26.00 44.97 10.30
CA ILE A 162 -25.04 44.43 9.33
C ILE A 162 -23.84 43.81 10.06
N VAL A 163 -23.25 44.52 11.02
CA VAL A 163 -22.11 44.02 11.82
C VAL A 163 -22.46 42.72 12.55
N GLU A 164 -23.65 42.59 13.14
CA GLU A 164 -24.07 41.35 13.80
C GLU A 164 -24.07 40.14 12.84
N VAL A 165 -24.62 40.31 11.64
CA VAL A 165 -24.62 39.27 10.59
C VAL A 165 -23.20 38.96 10.11
N LEU A 166 -22.38 39.98 9.88
CA LEU A 166 -20.98 39.81 9.44
C LEU A 166 -20.14 39.04 10.48
N LEU A 167 -20.34 39.31 11.77
CA LEU A 167 -19.63 38.63 12.85
C LEU A 167 -20.13 37.20 13.07
N ARG A 168 -21.43 36.95 12.89
CA ARG A 168 -22.04 35.61 12.99
C ARG A 168 -21.61 34.70 11.84
N MET A 169 -21.47 35.24 10.62
CA MET A 169 -20.98 34.48 9.46
C MET A 169 -19.45 34.37 9.37
N GLY A 170 -18.72 35.45 9.67
CA GLY A 170 -17.29 35.60 9.34
C GLY A 170 -16.31 35.45 10.50
N GLY A 171 -16.79 35.27 11.73
CA GLY A 171 -15.94 34.95 12.88
C GLY A 171 -14.93 36.06 13.26
N PRO A 172 -13.77 35.70 13.86
CA PRO A 172 -12.81 36.67 14.38
C PRO A 172 -12.11 37.53 13.30
N GLU A 173 -11.80 36.97 12.13
CA GLU A 173 -11.02 37.65 11.08
C GLU A 173 -11.72 38.92 10.57
N VAL A 174 -13.05 38.87 10.46
CA VAL A 174 -13.87 40.00 10.00
C VAL A 174 -13.94 41.13 11.05
N ARG A 175 -13.68 40.86 12.35
CA ARG A 175 -13.63 41.90 13.39
C ARG A 175 -12.57 42.96 13.10
N VAL A 176 -11.41 42.55 12.61
CA VAL A 176 -10.29 43.45 12.30
C VAL A 176 -10.66 44.40 11.16
N LYS A 177 -11.31 43.89 10.11
CA LYS A 177 -11.85 44.69 9.00
C LYS A 177 -12.93 45.68 9.48
N ILE A 178 -13.89 45.23 10.28
CA ILE A 178 -14.95 46.09 10.80
C ILE A 178 -14.37 47.22 11.67
N ALA A 179 -13.44 46.91 12.57
CA ALA A 179 -12.79 47.91 13.42
C ALA A 179 -12.02 48.97 12.61
N ARG A 180 -11.31 48.53 11.55
CA ARG A 180 -10.62 49.43 10.62
C ARG A 180 -11.59 50.36 9.87
N ILE A 181 -12.66 49.79 9.30
CA ILE A 181 -13.69 50.55 8.56
C ILE A 181 -14.39 51.54 9.50
N ASP A 182 -14.53 51.22 10.79
CA ASP A 182 -15.16 52.15 11.74
C ASP A 182 -14.27 53.37 12.08
N GLN A 183 -12.95 53.18 12.16
CA GLN A 183 -11.99 54.25 12.49
C GLN A 183 -11.67 55.17 11.30
N GLU A 184 -11.71 54.66 10.06
CA GLU A 184 -11.36 55.42 8.85
C GLU A 184 -12.52 56.29 8.32
N THR A 185 -12.18 57.45 7.73
CA THR A 185 -13.14 58.36 7.07
C THR A 185 -12.90 58.41 5.56
N LEU A 186 -13.99 58.40 4.78
CA LEU A 186 -13.94 58.32 3.31
C LEU A 186 -13.90 59.70 2.66
N THR A 187 -12.99 59.91 1.69
CA THR A 187 -12.97 61.12 0.86
C THR A 187 -14.20 61.20 -0.06
N PRO A 188 -14.64 62.38 -0.55
CA PRO A 188 -15.83 62.49 -1.42
C PRO A 188 -15.76 61.63 -2.69
N GLU A 189 -14.55 61.42 -3.22
CA GLU A 189 -14.26 60.54 -4.35
C GLU A 189 -14.49 59.06 -3.98
N GLN A 190 -13.93 58.62 -2.85
CA GLN A 190 -14.12 57.26 -2.33
C GLN A 190 -15.58 56.99 -1.94
N GLN A 191 -16.28 57.98 -1.37
CA GLN A 191 -17.71 57.89 -1.08
C GLN A 191 -18.52 57.62 -2.35
N THR A 192 -18.22 58.36 -3.41
CA THR A 192 -18.87 58.18 -4.72
C THR A 192 -18.50 56.83 -5.36
N HIS A 193 -17.26 56.37 -5.19
CA HIS A 193 -16.79 55.06 -5.65
C HIS A 193 -17.54 53.90 -4.97
N TYR A 194 -17.58 53.82 -3.63
CA TYR A 194 -18.23 52.71 -2.93
C TYR A 194 -19.75 52.72 -3.09
N ILE A 195 -20.39 53.90 -3.11
CA ILE A 195 -21.82 54.01 -3.46
C ILE A 195 -22.03 53.49 -4.89
N GLY A 196 -21.20 53.90 -5.85
CA GLY A 196 -21.26 53.44 -7.23
C GLY A 196 -21.12 51.92 -7.38
N LEU A 197 -20.17 51.29 -6.69
CA LEU A 197 -19.96 49.84 -6.72
C LEU A 197 -21.20 49.04 -6.27
N VAL A 198 -21.84 49.47 -5.17
CA VAL A 198 -23.05 48.81 -4.66
C VAL A 198 -24.25 49.12 -5.55
N LYS A 199 -24.49 50.38 -5.92
CA LYS A 199 -25.61 50.77 -6.80
C LYS A 199 -25.58 50.08 -8.16
N ASN A 200 -24.41 50.04 -8.83
CA ASN A 200 -24.26 49.39 -10.13
C ASN A 200 -24.47 47.86 -10.08
N SER A 201 -24.27 47.24 -8.91
CA SER A 201 -24.38 45.78 -8.74
C SER A 201 -25.75 45.33 -8.20
N TRP A 202 -26.43 46.19 -7.44
CA TRP A 202 -27.59 45.85 -6.58
C TRP A 202 -28.77 46.86 -6.62
N GLY A 203 -28.73 47.89 -7.48
CA GLY A 203 -29.80 48.91 -7.63
C GLY A 203 -31.17 48.39 -8.11
N THR A 204 -32.19 49.27 -8.04
CA THR A 204 -33.63 48.97 -7.97
C THR A 204 -34.30 48.35 -9.22
N PRO A 205 -35.50 47.73 -9.08
CA PRO A 205 -35.84 46.50 -9.82
C PRO A 205 -37.08 46.59 -10.75
N ASP A 206 -37.19 45.66 -11.70
CA ASP A 206 -38.29 44.67 -11.73
C ASP A 206 -38.15 43.57 -12.82
N GLU A 207 -37.35 43.80 -13.88
CA GLU A 207 -37.11 42.80 -14.94
C GLU A 207 -35.66 42.23 -14.97
N GLY A 208 -34.85 42.61 -13.98
CA GLY A 208 -33.46 42.19 -13.84
C GLY A 208 -33.27 40.75 -13.36
N ALA A 209 -32.06 40.24 -13.55
CA ALA A 209 -31.64 38.88 -13.16
C ALA A 209 -31.87 38.53 -11.67
N LEU A 210 -31.86 39.52 -10.75
CA LEU A 210 -32.22 39.31 -9.33
C LEU A 210 -33.71 39.03 -9.13
N GLY A 211 -34.60 39.60 -9.96
CA GLY A 211 -36.03 39.28 -9.96
C GLY A 211 -36.30 37.87 -10.52
N ARG A 212 -35.51 37.43 -11.51
CA ARG A 212 -35.53 36.03 -12.01
C ARG A 212 -35.07 35.03 -10.94
N LEU A 213 -34.03 35.36 -10.16
CA LEU A 213 -33.58 34.57 -9.01
C LEU A 213 -34.72 34.34 -8.00
N ARG A 214 -35.45 35.40 -7.62
CA ARG A 214 -36.59 35.30 -6.70
C ARG A 214 -37.75 34.45 -7.25
N LYS A 215 -38.09 34.58 -8.54
CA LYS A 215 -39.17 33.80 -9.18
C LYS A 215 -38.89 32.29 -9.19
N MET A 216 -37.62 31.86 -9.17
CA MET A 216 -37.26 30.43 -9.11
C MET A 216 -37.36 29.83 -7.69
N GLY A 217 -37.32 30.68 -6.65
CA GLY A 217 -37.49 30.26 -5.25
C GLY A 217 -38.95 30.11 -4.81
N ALA A 218 -39.92 30.51 -5.64
CA ALA A 218 -41.35 30.41 -5.34
C ALA A 218 -41.96 29.16 -6.01
N GLY A 219 -42.49 28.24 -5.20
CA GLY A 219 -43.23 27.07 -5.68
C GLY A 219 -44.56 27.46 -6.36
N PRO A 220 -45.12 26.60 -7.24
CA PRO A 220 -46.35 26.89 -7.97
C PRO A 220 -47.58 26.82 -7.05
N GLY A 221 -48.30 27.94 -6.87
CA GLY A 221 -49.51 27.89 -6.03
C GLY A 221 -50.27 29.17 -5.67
N ALA A 222 -50.35 30.20 -6.52
CA ALA A 222 -51.30 31.31 -6.29
C ALA A 222 -51.68 32.05 -7.60
N GLY A 223 -52.74 31.61 -8.28
CA GLY A 223 -53.14 32.13 -9.60
C GLY A 223 -54.64 32.08 -9.88
N LYS A 224 -55.44 32.80 -9.08
CA LYS A 224 -56.84 33.23 -9.28
C LYS A 224 -57.74 32.33 -10.16
N GLY A 225 -58.60 31.53 -9.52
CA GLY A 225 -59.83 31.04 -10.14
C GLY A 225 -60.93 32.10 -10.12
N ALA A 226 -61.51 32.41 -11.28
CA ALA A 226 -62.81 33.08 -11.37
C ALA A 226 -63.91 32.01 -11.19
N GLY A 227 -64.84 32.23 -10.26
CA GLY A 227 -65.73 31.17 -9.77
C GLY A 227 -67.08 31.06 -10.50
N ARG A 228 -67.86 30.03 -10.13
CA ARG A 228 -69.34 30.07 -10.05
C ARG A 228 -69.92 28.79 -9.44
N GLY A 229 -70.86 28.98 -8.50
CA GLY A 229 -72.07 28.17 -8.29
C GLY A 229 -71.94 26.66 -7.98
N GLY A 230 -72.29 26.27 -6.75
CA GLY A 230 -72.54 24.87 -6.37
C GLY A 230 -73.21 24.81 -4.99
N SER A 231 -74.54 24.75 -4.95
CA SER A 231 -75.35 24.92 -3.75
C SER A 231 -75.46 23.69 -2.84
N ASN A 232 -75.61 23.95 -1.55
CA ASN A 232 -76.09 23.03 -0.51
C ASN A 232 -77.24 22.10 -0.99
N ARG A 233 -77.18 20.81 -0.60
CA ARG A 233 -78.10 20.25 0.42
C ARG A 233 -77.79 18.81 0.85
N ARG A 234 -77.72 18.63 2.18
CA ARG A 234 -78.18 17.45 2.96
C ARG A 234 -77.61 16.07 2.61
N ARG A 235 -76.78 15.56 3.53
CA ARG A 235 -77.27 14.71 4.64
C ARG A 235 -76.37 14.90 5.85
N GLY A 236 -76.96 15.09 7.02
CA GLY A 236 -76.25 15.19 8.30
C GLY A 236 -76.57 13.99 9.18
N GLN A 237 -75.68 13.76 10.15
CA GLN A 237 -75.87 13.03 11.41
C GLN A 237 -76.31 11.55 11.33
N GLY A 238 -75.48 10.67 11.91
CA GLY A 238 -75.69 9.22 11.89
C GLY A 238 -74.88 8.40 12.90
N ASP A 239 -74.33 9.02 13.94
CA ASP A 239 -73.93 8.40 15.22
C ASP A 239 -72.63 7.54 15.30
N ARG A 240 -72.02 7.54 16.51
CA ARG A 240 -70.95 6.65 17.04
C ARG A 240 -69.54 6.75 16.41
N SER A 241 -68.45 6.64 17.16
CA SER A 241 -68.19 6.71 18.62
C SER A 241 -66.68 6.91 18.84
N SER A 242 -66.27 7.32 20.05
CA SER A 242 -64.86 7.50 20.41
C SER A 242 -64.05 6.19 20.47
N SER A 243 -62.98 6.08 19.67
CA SER A 243 -61.83 5.20 19.95
C SER A 243 -60.61 5.60 19.10
N ASP A 244 -59.49 5.80 19.79
CA ASP A 244 -58.09 5.65 19.34
C ASP A 244 -57.52 6.47 18.17
N GLN A 245 -56.63 7.42 18.53
CA GLN A 245 -55.66 8.03 17.62
C GLN A 245 -54.46 7.09 17.44
N GLU A 246 -54.48 6.22 16.42
CA GLU A 246 -53.29 5.45 16.03
C GLU A 246 -52.21 6.38 15.44
N GLY A 247 -50.98 6.26 15.96
CA GLY A 247 -49.78 6.92 15.42
C GLY A 247 -49.21 6.18 14.20
N VAL A 248 -47.90 6.30 13.97
CA VAL A 248 -47.22 5.65 12.81
C VAL A 248 -47.52 4.15 12.76
N SER A 249 -47.98 3.65 11.61
CA SER A 249 -48.45 2.28 11.41
C SER A 249 -47.36 1.22 11.57
N LYS A 250 -47.73 -0.03 11.88
CA LYS A 250 -46.76 -1.14 12.06
C LYS A 250 -45.90 -1.39 10.81
N GLU A 251 -46.50 -1.29 9.62
CA GLU A 251 -45.79 -1.38 8.33
C GLU A 251 -44.73 -0.28 8.18
N GLU A 252 -45.08 0.96 8.51
CA GLU A 252 -44.18 2.11 8.36
C GLU A 252 -43.02 2.07 9.35
N ARG A 253 -43.25 1.57 10.58
CA ARG A 253 -42.16 1.30 11.54
C ARG A 253 -41.20 0.22 11.01
N ALA A 254 -41.72 -0.85 10.40
CA ALA A 254 -40.90 -1.88 9.78
C ALA A 254 -40.06 -1.34 8.60
N VAL A 255 -40.62 -0.43 7.79
CA VAL A 255 -39.88 0.25 6.72
C VAL A 255 -38.80 1.18 7.27
N VAL A 256 -39.07 1.98 8.31
CA VAL A 256 -38.05 2.79 8.97
C VAL A 256 -36.95 1.91 9.56
N SER A 257 -37.30 0.81 10.21
CA SER A 257 -36.34 -0.15 10.78
C SER A 257 -35.43 -0.76 9.70
N LYS A 258 -36.00 -1.35 8.63
CA LYS A 258 -35.23 -1.94 7.52
C LYS A 258 -34.39 -0.92 6.73
N THR A 259 -34.70 0.38 6.81
CA THR A 259 -33.94 1.45 6.15
C THR A 259 -33.11 2.33 7.10
N HIS A 260 -33.13 2.03 8.41
CA HIS A 260 -32.55 2.86 9.47
C HIS A 260 -31.08 3.19 9.21
N ARG A 261 -30.28 2.18 8.88
CA ARG A 261 -28.86 2.34 8.59
C ARG A 261 -28.61 3.22 7.36
N GLN A 262 -29.34 2.97 6.26
CA GLN A 262 -29.22 3.77 5.04
C GLN A 262 -29.57 5.25 5.30
N LEU A 263 -30.56 5.50 6.17
CA LEU A 263 -30.95 6.85 6.58
C LEU A 263 -29.89 7.51 7.48
N CYS A 264 -29.36 6.81 8.50
CA CYS A 264 -28.27 7.32 9.35
C CYS A 264 -26.97 7.64 8.59
N ASP A 265 -26.62 6.81 7.59
CA ASP A 265 -25.36 6.94 6.85
C ASP A 265 -25.45 7.95 5.68
N SER A 266 -26.62 8.10 5.06
CA SER A 266 -26.78 8.87 3.81
C SER A 266 -27.51 10.22 3.96
N VAL A 267 -28.05 10.53 5.14
CA VAL A 267 -28.96 11.67 5.33
C VAL A 267 -28.56 12.51 6.53
N MET A 268 -28.50 13.84 6.35
CA MET A 268 -28.18 14.76 7.44
C MET A 268 -29.41 14.97 8.32
N ALA A 269 -29.26 14.77 9.63
CA ALA A 269 -30.37 14.91 10.59
C ALA A 269 -30.98 16.33 10.55
N GLU A 270 -30.12 17.35 10.46
CA GLU A 270 -30.50 18.77 10.37
C GLU A 270 -31.51 19.07 9.25
N ASP A 271 -31.37 18.43 8.08
CA ASP A 271 -32.25 18.63 6.93
C ASP A 271 -33.69 18.14 7.15
N ILE A 272 -33.89 17.24 8.11
CA ILE A 272 -35.18 16.62 8.43
C ILE A 272 -35.72 17.18 9.76
N VAL A 273 -34.86 17.44 10.76
CA VAL A 273 -35.22 18.04 12.07
C VAL A 273 -36.09 19.28 11.87
N ASP A 274 -35.64 20.24 11.07
CA ASP A 274 -36.36 21.51 10.89
C ASP A 274 -37.73 21.30 10.22
N ARG A 275 -37.87 20.31 9.33
CA ARG A 275 -39.15 19.95 8.71
C ARG A 275 -40.09 19.20 9.67
N LEU A 276 -39.56 18.38 10.58
CA LEU A 276 -40.36 17.63 11.56
C LEU A 276 -40.85 18.51 12.71
N VAL A 277 -40.04 19.50 13.12
CA VAL A 277 -40.45 20.55 14.06
C VAL A 277 -41.54 21.44 13.41
N GLN A 278 -41.36 21.88 12.16
CA GLN A 278 -42.40 22.59 11.41
C GLN A 278 -43.68 21.76 11.24
N GLY A 279 -43.55 20.45 11.01
CA GLY A 279 -44.65 19.50 10.90
C GLY A 279 -45.37 19.13 12.21
N HIS A 280 -44.97 19.72 13.35
CA HIS A 280 -45.51 19.41 14.68
C HIS A 280 -45.36 17.93 15.09
N VAL A 281 -44.37 17.23 14.54
CA VAL A 281 -44.07 15.82 14.85
C VAL A 281 -43.16 15.71 16.08
N ILE A 282 -42.32 16.71 16.28
CA ILE A 282 -41.27 16.79 17.30
C ILE A 282 -41.31 18.20 17.93
N HIS A 283 -41.12 18.33 19.24
CA HIS A 283 -41.20 19.64 19.91
C HIS A 283 -39.89 20.44 19.77
N PHE A 284 -39.98 21.77 19.92
CA PHE A 284 -38.83 22.66 19.81
C PHE A 284 -37.73 22.36 20.85
N ALA A 285 -38.08 21.81 22.02
CA ALA A 285 -37.10 21.38 23.03
C ALA A 285 -36.26 20.18 22.56
N ASP A 286 -36.89 19.19 21.90
CA ASP A 286 -36.21 18.01 21.36
C ASP A 286 -35.15 18.38 20.30
N ARG A 287 -35.30 19.54 19.64
CA ARG A 287 -34.35 20.03 18.62
C ARG A 287 -32.94 20.21 19.18
N GLN A 288 -32.82 20.67 20.43
CA GLN A 288 -31.50 20.79 21.06
C GLN A 288 -30.95 19.40 21.41
N GLU A 289 -31.77 18.51 21.98
CA GLU A 289 -31.37 17.13 22.31
C GLU A 289 -30.88 16.36 21.07
N ILE A 290 -31.59 16.44 19.94
CA ILE A 290 -31.21 15.79 18.68
C ILE A 290 -29.90 16.35 18.09
N LEU A 291 -29.62 17.65 18.26
CA LEU A 291 -28.45 18.31 17.66
C LEU A 291 -27.22 18.36 18.56
N THR A 292 -27.35 17.98 19.84
CA THR A 292 -26.26 17.95 20.83
C THR A 292 -25.14 16.93 20.51
N PRO A 293 -25.40 15.71 20.01
CA PRO A 293 -24.35 14.73 19.68
C PRO A 293 -23.36 15.24 18.62
N GLY A 294 -22.09 14.81 18.69
CA GLY A 294 -21.06 15.25 17.74
C GLY A 294 -21.13 14.63 16.33
N LYS A 295 -21.74 13.44 16.17
CA LYS A 295 -21.81 12.72 14.89
C LYS A 295 -23.23 12.69 14.34
N ASN A 296 -23.35 12.88 13.02
CA ASN A 296 -24.65 12.88 12.34
C ASN A 296 -25.43 11.55 12.46
N GLN A 297 -24.74 10.41 12.51
CA GLN A 297 -25.37 9.09 12.71
C GLN A 297 -26.18 9.05 14.03
N ASP A 298 -25.57 9.52 15.12
CA ASP A 298 -26.19 9.55 16.46
C ASP A 298 -27.39 10.53 16.48
N ARG A 299 -27.22 11.73 15.88
CA ARG A 299 -28.31 12.71 15.69
C ARG A 299 -29.48 12.09 14.94
N MET A 300 -29.20 11.39 13.84
CA MET A 300 -30.21 10.76 13.00
C MET A 300 -30.88 9.56 13.68
N GLN A 301 -30.15 8.81 14.51
CA GLN A 301 -30.72 7.72 15.32
C GLN A 301 -31.71 8.24 16.38
N ILE A 302 -31.40 9.33 17.07
CA ILE A 302 -32.33 10.00 18.01
C ILE A 302 -33.52 10.59 17.25
N LEU A 303 -33.30 11.13 16.04
CA LEU A 303 -34.38 11.64 15.20
C LEU A 303 -35.35 10.53 14.77
N LEU A 304 -34.83 9.41 14.24
CA LEU A 304 -35.63 8.28 13.77
C LEU A 304 -36.40 7.62 14.93
N SER A 305 -35.81 7.50 16.12
CA SER A 305 -36.52 6.96 17.29
C SER A 305 -37.68 7.86 17.72
N LYS A 306 -37.51 9.19 17.75
CA LYS A 306 -38.61 10.15 18.03
C LYS A 306 -39.68 10.14 16.94
N ILE A 307 -39.35 9.96 15.65
CA ILE A 307 -40.33 9.78 14.57
C ILE A 307 -41.17 8.51 14.79
N VAL A 308 -40.51 7.37 15.06
CA VAL A 308 -41.16 6.07 15.29
C VAL A 308 -42.04 6.07 16.55
N GLY A 309 -41.64 6.81 17.58
CA GLY A 309 -42.42 7.02 18.81
C GLY A 309 -43.52 8.09 18.71
N SER A 310 -43.62 8.83 17.60
CA SER A 310 -44.57 9.94 17.50
C SER A 310 -46.02 9.49 17.35
N LYS A 311 -46.94 10.21 18.00
CA LYS A 311 -48.40 10.00 17.89
C LYS A 311 -49.01 10.56 16.60
N SER A 312 -48.20 11.14 15.71
CA SER A 312 -48.67 11.77 14.47
C SER A 312 -48.65 10.78 13.30
N SER A 313 -49.82 10.44 12.77
CA SER A 313 -49.96 9.61 11.57
C SER A 313 -49.37 10.24 10.30
N SER A 314 -49.01 11.53 10.32
CA SER A 314 -48.33 12.20 9.20
C SER A 314 -46.80 12.13 9.25
N ALA A 315 -46.20 11.65 10.35
CA ALA A 315 -44.76 11.71 10.59
C ALA A 315 -43.93 10.99 9.52
N PHE A 316 -44.30 9.76 9.15
CA PHE A 316 -43.61 8.99 8.11
C PHE A 316 -43.78 9.61 6.72
N LYS A 317 -44.93 10.25 6.45
CA LYS A 317 -45.15 10.99 5.20
C LYS A 317 -44.23 12.20 5.09
N ILE A 318 -44.09 12.97 6.18
CA ILE A 318 -43.18 14.13 6.24
C ILE A 318 -41.72 13.71 6.06
N LEU A 319 -41.31 12.58 6.64
CA LEU A 319 -39.98 11.98 6.38
C LEU A 319 -39.80 11.66 4.90
N MET A 320 -40.74 10.96 4.28
CA MET A 320 -40.68 10.61 2.85
C MET A 320 -40.67 11.83 1.92
N ASP A 321 -41.48 12.86 2.21
CA ASP A 321 -41.49 14.12 1.45
C ASP A 321 -40.20 14.94 1.67
N SER A 322 -39.50 14.74 2.79
CA SER A 322 -38.17 15.33 3.03
C SER A 322 -37.07 14.65 2.20
N LEU A 323 -37.08 13.32 2.17
CA LEU A 323 -36.15 12.53 1.36
C LEU A 323 -36.35 12.74 -0.14
N LYS A 324 -37.60 12.89 -0.60
CA LYS A 324 -37.97 13.00 -2.02
C LYS A 324 -37.23 14.09 -2.80
N PHE A 325 -36.96 15.24 -2.17
CA PHE A 325 -36.35 16.39 -2.85
C PHE A 325 -34.83 16.45 -2.74
N LYS A 326 -34.25 16.16 -1.57
CA LYS A 326 -32.79 16.27 -1.34
C LYS A 326 -32.05 14.94 -1.54
N TYR A 327 -32.73 13.80 -1.36
CA TYR A 327 -32.13 12.46 -1.38
C TYR A 327 -32.92 11.47 -2.28
N PRO A 328 -33.13 11.77 -3.58
CA PRO A 328 -34.01 10.98 -4.45
C PRO A 328 -33.64 9.49 -4.58
N ARG A 329 -32.33 9.14 -4.56
CA ARG A 329 -31.87 7.74 -4.55
C ARG A 329 -32.24 6.99 -3.26
N VAL A 330 -32.18 7.67 -2.12
CA VAL A 330 -32.59 7.11 -0.82
C VAL A 330 -34.11 6.99 -0.78
N TYR A 331 -34.84 8.02 -1.24
CA TYR A 331 -36.29 7.98 -1.39
C TYR A 331 -36.78 6.81 -2.26
N GLU A 332 -36.16 6.58 -3.42
CA GLU A 332 -36.48 5.40 -4.27
C GLU A 332 -36.18 4.07 -3.56
N SER A 333 -35.08 3.99 -2.81
CA SER A 333 -34.72 2.79 -2.04
C SER A 333 -35.75 2.51 -0.94
N VAL A 334 -36.09 3.51 -0.13
CA VAL A 334 -37.11 3.42 0.92
C VAL A 334 -38.49 3.11 0.34
N ASN A 335 -38.83 3.67 -0.82
CA ASN A 335 -40.11 3.40 -1.50
C ASN A 335 -40.17 1.99 -2.12
N LYS A 336 -39.04 1.42 -2.58
CA LYS A 336 -38.93 0.00 -2.94
C LYS A 336 -39.15 -0.89 -1.71
N VAL A 337 -38.46 -0.61 -0.59
CA VAL A 337 -38.65 -1.35 0.67
C VAL A 337 -40.10 -1.24 1.16
N LYS A 338 -40.75 -0.06 1.06
CA LYS A 338 -42.18 0.09 1.38
C LYS A 338 -43.06 -0.84 0.55
N LYS A 339 -42.84 -0.92 -0.77
CA LYS A 339 -43.59 -1.83 -1.66
C LYS A 339 -43.33 -3.32 -1.38
N VAL A 340 -42.15 -3.68 -0.90
CA VAL A 340 -41.81 -5.05 -0.49
C VAL A 340 -42.51 -5.41 0.82
N VAL A 341 -42.40 -4.56 1.85
CA VAL A 341 -43.10 -4.75 3.15
C VAL A 341 -44.62 -4.82 2.97
N GLN A 342 -45.19 -4.02 2.06
CA GLN A 342 -46.62 -4.08 1.71
C GLN A 342 -47.03 -5.32 0.89
N ARG A 343 -46.08 -6.07 0.31
CA ARG A 343 -46.33 -7.32 -0.42
C ARG A 343 -46.18 -8.56 0.47
N GLU A 344 -45.22 -8.53 1.38
CA GLU A 344 -44.81 -9.69 2.19
C GLU A 344 -45.43 -9.68 3.60
N GLY A 345 -45.99 -8.55 4.03
CA GLY A 345 -46.42 -8.33 5.40
C GLY A 345 -45.24 -8.05 6.34
N VAL A 346 -45.54 -7.64 7.58
CA VAL A 346 -44.51 -7.38 8.60
C VAL A 346 -44.03 -8.71 9.19
N SER A 347 -43.12 -9.37 8.47
CA SER A 347 -42.34 -10.49 9.00
C SER A 347 -41.01 -9.98 9.55
N GLU A 348 -40.78 -10.20 10.85
CA GLU A 348 -39.53 -9.91 11.59
C GLU A 348 -38.43 -10.93 11.26
N VAL A 349 -38.19 -11.21 9.97
CA VAL A 349 -36.97 -11.92 9.57
C VAL A 349 -35.81 -10.95 9.77
N MET A 350 -35.02 -11.16 10.83
CA MET A 350 -33.73 -10.51 10.98
C MET A 350 -32.90 -10.80 9.72
N ASP A 351 -32.34 -9.75 9.11
CA ASP A 351 -31.41 -9.92 8.01
C ASP A 351 -30.08 -10.43 8.57
N VAL A 352 -29.96 -11.76 8.63
CA VAL A 352 -28.81 -12.49 9.16
C VAL A 352 -27.50 -12.01 8.49
N ASN A 353 -27.56 -11.59 7.23
CA ASN A 353 -26.40 -11.06 6.52
C ASN A 353 -25.91 -9.75 7.15
N SER A 354 -26.74 -8.70 7.25
CA SER A 354 -26.30 -7.43 7.85
C SER A 354 -25.97 -7.55 9.34
N VAL A 355 -26.62 -8.46 10.06
CA VAL A 355 -26.27 -8.81 11.45
C VAL A 355 -24.87 -9.40 11.52
N CYS A 356 -24.56 -10.44 10.72
CA CYS A 356 -23.22 -11.04 10.62
C CYS A 356 -22.16 -10.02 10.18
N GLN A 357 -22.45 -9.20 9.17
CA GLN A 357 -21.51 -8.19 8.68
C GLN A 357 -21.21 -7.10 9.72
N GLU A 358 -22.18 -6.68 10.53
CA GLU A 358 -21.92 -5.71 11.61
C GLU A 358 -21.27 -6.37 12.83
N GLY A 359 -21.55 -7.65 13.10
CA GLY A 359 -20.83 -8.45 14.08
C GLY A 359 -19.33 -8.53 13.76
N LEU A 360 -19.00 -8.91 12.52
CA LEU A 360 -17.64 -8.93 11.98
C LEU A 360 -16.96 -7.55 12.06
N ALA A 361 -17.64 -6.49 11.58
CA ALA A 361 -17.08 -5.15 11.59
C ALA A 361 -16.87 -4.62 13.02
N THR A 362 -17.77 -4.92 13.94
CA THR A 362 -17.61 -4.56 15.37
C THR A 362 -16.45 -5.33 16.00
N HIS A 363 -16.35 -6.64 15.74
CA HIS A 363 -15.26 -7.48 16.21
C HIS A 363 -13.89 -6.93 15.76
N TYR A 364 -13.68 -6.67 14.47
CA TYR A 364 -12.40 -6.12 13.98
C TYR A 364 -12.13 -4.70 14.48
N ARG A 365 -13.14 -3.82 14.58
CA ARG A 365 -12.96 -2.50 15.20
C ARG A 365 -12.50 -2.63 16.64
N THR A 366 -13.09 -3.52 17.43
CA THR A 366 -12.68 -3.77 18.82
C THR A 366 -11.27 -4.34 18.88
N LEU A 367 -11.00 -5.42 18.14
CA LEU A 367 -9.75 -6.17 18.17
C LEU A 367 -8.55 -5.31 17.75
N PHE A 368 -8.68 -4.49 16.70
CA PHE A 368 -7.60 -3.63 16.22
C PHE A 368 -7.63 -2.19 16.77
N SER A 369 -8.56 -1.84 17.67
CA SER A 369 -8.53 -0.55 18.40
C SER A 369 -7.55 -0.54 19.58
N ARG A 370 -7.05 -1.71 19.98
CA ARG A 370 -6.21 -1.91 21.17
C ARG A 370 -5.00 -2.77 20.82
N VAL A 371 -4.10 -2.21 20.02
CA VAL A 371 -2.80 -2.80 19.68
C VAL A 371 -1.75 -2.29 20.67
N THR A 372 -0.83 -3.16 21.07
CA THR A 372 0.35 -2.82 21.86
C THR A 372 1.59 -2.95 20.96
N PRO A 373 2.01 -1.87 20.27
CA PRO A 373 3.08 -1.96 19.27
C PRO A 373 4.48 -1.93 19.88
N LEU A 374 4.62 -1.33 21.07
CA LEU A 374 5.86 -1.33 21.84
C LEU A 374 5.74 -2.39 22.95
N PRO A 375 6.55 -3.47 22.92
CA PRO A 375 6.56 -4.52 23.94
C PRO A 375 6.67 -4.01 25.38
N TRP A 376 7.37 -2.89 25.58
CA TRP A 376 7.59 -2.23 26.87
C TRP A 376 6.59 -1.11 27.20
N SER A 377 5.63 -0.76 26.33
CA SER A 377 4.58 0.20 26.69
C SER A 377 3.30 -0.52 27.11
N ASP A 378 2.72 -0.11 28.23
CA ASP A 378 1.38 -0.56 28.63
C ASP A 378 0.27 0.23 27.89
N GLY A 379 0.66 1.24 27.09
CA GLY A 379 -0.23 2.04 26.26
C GLY A 379 -0.80 1.25 25.09
N GLN A 380 -2.11 0.99 25.13
CA GLN A 380 -2.87 0.48 23.99
C GLN A 380 -3.26 1.62 23.05
N THR A 381 -2.96 1.47 21.76
CA THR A 381 -3.31 2.45 20.71
C THR A 381 -4.08 1.78 19.57
N SER A 382 -4.80 2.57 18.78
CA SER A 382 -5.50 2.04 17.59
C SER A 382 -4.47 1.69 16.52
N ILE A 383 -4.68 0.58 15.79
CA ILE A 383 -3.82 0.21 14.66
C ILE A 383 -3.67 1.36 13.66
N ARG A 384 -4.71 2.21 13.51
CA ARG A 384 -4.72 3.36 12.63
C ARG A 384 -3.63 4.38 12.94
N ASP A 385 -3.31 4.57 14.22
CA ASP A 385 -2.39 5.61 14.69
C ASP A 385 -0.93 5.12 14.70
N VAL A 386 -0.75 3.80 14.62
CA VAL A 386 0.56 3.12 14.53
C VAL A 386 0.93 2.75 13.09
N TYR A 387 -0.05 2.35 12.27
CA TYR A 387 0.20 1.74 10.97
C TYR A 387 0.78 2.76 9.98
N VAL A 388 2.05 2.56 9.65
CA VAL A 388 2.71 3.28 8.55
C VAL A 388 2.57 2.46 7.26
N PRO A 389 2.17 3.07 6.13
CA PRO A 389 2.01 2.36 4.87
C PRO A 389 3.28 1.63 4.42
N LEU A 390 3.16 0.33 4.20
CA LEU A 390 4.23 -0.51 3.67
C LEU A 390 4.30 -0.39 2.13
N ASP A 391 5.51 -0.54 1.60
CA ASP A 391 5.79 -0.67 0.18
C ASP A 391 5.47 -2.10 -0.25
N VAL A 392 4.29 -2.28 -0.84
CA VAL A 392 3.86 -3.55 -1.45
C VAL A 392 3.98 -3.45 -2.96
N ALA A 393 4.73 -4.38 -3.56
CA ALA A 393 4.91 -4.51 -5.00
C ALA A 393 4.06 -5.66 -5.55
N SER A 394 3.57 -5.50 -6.77
CA SER A 394 3.11 -6.62 -7.60
C SER A 394 4.29 -7.29 -8.31
N GLU A 395 4.07 -8.48 -8.88
CA GLU A 395 5.03 -9.15 -9.78
C GLU A 395 5.47 -8.25 -10.96
N ASP A 396 4.53 -7.46 -11.51
CA ASP A 396 4.77 -6.39 -12.50
C ASP A 396 5.67 -5.23 -11.99
N GLY A 397 6.07 -5.22 -10.71
CA GLY A 397 6.87 -4.17 -10.08
C GLY A 397 6.11 -2.88 -9.78
N LYS A 398 4.78 -2.85 -9.99
CA LYS A 398 3.95 -1.70 -9.65
C LYS A 398 3.76 -1.65 -8.14
N LYS A 399 4.08 -0.50 -7.54
CA LYS A 399 3.73 -0.18 -6.15
C LYS A 399 2.22 -0.08 -5.99
N LEU A 400 1.66 -0.89 -5.10
CA LEU A 400 0.22 -0.92 -4.81
C LEU A 400 -0.09 -0.07 -3.58
N GLN A 401 -1.26 0.59 -3.60
CA GLN A 401 -1.83 1.26 -2.42
C GLN A 401 -2.75 0.29 -1.66
N LEU A 402 -2.98 0.52 -0.36
CA LEU A 402 -3.81 -0.34 0.50
C LEU A 402 -5.19 -0.67 -0.15
N GLY A 403 -5.87 0.32 -0.74
CA GLY A 403 -7.16 0.16 -1.42
C GLY A 403 -7.14 -0.64 -2.74
N GLN A 404 -5.96 -1.07 -3.20
CA GLN A 404 -5.73 -1.85 -4.42
C GLN A 404 -5.25 -3.29 -4.12
N LEU A 405 -4.94 -3.62 -2.86
CA LEU A 405 -4.41 -4.95 -2.50
C LEU A 405 -5.47 -6.06 -2.51
N LEU A 406 -6.75 -5.71 -2.34
CA LEU A 406 -7.83 -6.70 -2.40
C LEU A 406 -8.18 -7.00 -3.87
N PRO A 407 -8.15 -8.28 -4.29
CA PRO A 407 -8.44 -8.67 -5.67
C PRO A 407 -9.83 -8.23 -6.13
N ALA A 408 -10.04 -8.16 -7.45
CA ALA A 408 -11.35 -7.91 -8.03
C ALA A 408 -12.37 -8.99 -7.64
N VAL A 409 -13.60 -8.56 -7.32
CA VAL A 409 -14.73 -9.47 -7.02
C VAL A 409 -15.01 -10.33 -8.25
N VAL A 410 -15.18 -11.65 -8.05
CA VAL A 410 -15.25 -12.60 -9.16
C VAL A 410 -16.65 -12.62 -9.80
N THR A 411 -16.70 -12.17 -11.05
CA THR A 411 -17.91 -12.18 -11.89
C THR A 411 -18.14 -13.54 -12.56
N SER A 412 -17.07 -14.27 -12.87
CA SER A 412 -17.10 -15.63 -13.45
C SER A 412 -15.79 -16.38 -13.15
N GLY A 413 -15.82 -17.70 -13.06
CA GLY A 413 -14.65 -18.52 -12.71
C GLY A 413 -14.48 -18.79 -11.20
N HIS A 414 -13.27 -19.16 -10.78
CA HIS A 414 -12.90 -19.33 -9.38
C HIS A 414 -12.47 -18.00 -8.72
N GLY A 415 -12.54 -17.94 -7.40
CA GLY A 415 -12.03 -16.83 -6.59
C GLY A 415 -10.54 -16.65 -6.78
N LYS A 416 -10.04 -15.40 -6.80
CA LYS A 416 -8.59 -15.16 -6.96
C LYS A 416 -7.79 -15.70 -5.78
N ARG A 417 -6.66 -16.35 -6.06
CA ARG A 417 -5.66 -16.85 -5.11
C ARG A 417 -4.44 -15.92 -5.11
N VAL A 418 -4.33 -15.08 -4.08
CA VAL A 418 -3.27 -14.07 -3.95
C VAL A 418 -2.27 -14.52 -2.89
N LEU A 419 -0.99 -14.61 -3.26
CA LEU A 419 0.10 -14.91 -2.32
C LEU A 419 0.86 -13.62 -1.98
N VAL A 420 0.98 -13.33 -0.69
CA VAL A 420 1.68 -12.16 -0.14
C VAL A 420 2.95 -12.63 0.56
N GLU A 421 4.08 -12.55 -0.13
CA GLU A 421 5.39 -12.91 0.40
C GLU A 421 6.10 -11.70 1.03
N GLY A 422 6.95 -11.96 2.02
CA GLY A 422 7.73 -10.92 2.68
C GLY A 422 8.61 -11.49 3.79
N GLU A 423 9.71 -10.84 4.11
CA GLU A 423 10.63 -11.28 5.17
C GLU A 423 9.97 -11.34 6.56
N SER A 424 10.62 -12.01 7.50
CA SER A 424 10.20 -11.99 8.91
C SER A 424 10.26 -10.57 9.47
N GLY A 425 9.22 -10.11 10.16
CA GLY A 425 9.11 -8.73 10.67
C GLY A 425 8.71 -7.66 9.64
N SER A 426 8.60 -7.97 8.33
CA SER A 426 8.32 -6.95 7.29
C SER A 426 6.95 -6.26 7.36
N GLY A 427 6.09 -6.66 8.32
CA GLY A 427 4.78 -6.04 8.58
C GLY A 427 3.57 -6.77 7.99
N LYS A 428 3.73 -7.99 7.43
CA LYS A 428 2.64 -8.79 6.83
C LYS A 428 1.38 -8.89 7.70
N THR A 429 1.51 -9.25 8.98
CA THR A 429 0.40 -9.32 9.94
C THR A 429 -0.28 -7.96 10.15
N TYR A 430 0.51 -6.88 10.30
CA TYR A 430 -0.02 -5.52 10.43
C TYR A 430 -0.75 -5.06 9.16
N LEU A 431 -0.29 -5.48 7.97
CA LEU A 431 -0.98 -5.25 6.70
C LEU A 431 -2.34 -5.94 6.66
N MET A 432 -2.42 -7.22 7.06
CA MET A 432 -3.69 -7.96 7.11
C MET A 432 -4.66 -7.38 8.14
N ALA A 433 -4.16 -7.08 9.33
CA ALA A 433 -4.92 -6.41 10.39
C ALA A 433 -5.46 -5.05 9.94
N MET A 434 -4.65 -4.24 9.24
CA MET A 434 -5.09 -2.95 8.71
C MET A 434 -6.13 -3.11 7.58
N LEU A 435 -6.01 -4.12 6.70
CA LEU A 435 -7.03 -4.41 5.68
C LEU A 435 -8.38 -4.77 6.34
N ALA A 436 -8.39 -5.62 7.36
CA ALA A 436 -9.59 -6.00 8.11
C ALA A 436 -10.20 -4.80 8.87
N TYR A 437 -9.38 -4.00 9.56
CA TYR A 437 -9.81 -2.78 10.25
C TYR A 437 -10.39 -1.73 9.29
N GLN A 438 -9.76 -1.56 8.12
CA GLN A 438 -10.20 -0.59 7.10
C GLN A 438 -11.51 -1.04 6.45
N TRP A 439 -11.71 -2.33 6.18
CA TRP A 439 -12.99 -2.88 5.70
C TRP A 439 -14.11 -2.67 6.73
N ALA A 440 -13.81 -2.92 8.01
CA ALA A 440 -14.75 -2.73 9.11
C ALA A 440 -15.12 -1.25 9.34
N SER A 441 -14.17 -0.33 9.15
CA SER A 441 -14.34 1.11 9.44
C SER A 441 -14.86 1.91 8.25
N LEU A 442 -14.47 1.55 7.02
CA LEU A 442 -14.71 2.31 5.80
C LEU A 442 -15.01 1.36 4.63
N ARG A 443 -16.21 0.75 4.62
CA ARG A 443 -16.60 -0.25 3.61
C ARG A 443 -16.42 0.19 2.15
N THR A 444 -16.51 1.49 1.86
CA THR A 444 -16.32 2.08 0.52
C THR A 444 -14.88 2.48 0.18
N TYR A 445 -13.90 2.15 1.03
CA TYR A 445 -12.48 2.49 0.82
C TYR A 445 -11.84 1.65 -0.28
N PHE A 446 -12.23 0.37 -0.36
CA PHE A 446 -11.76 -0.53 -1.41
C PHE A 446 -12.54 -0.29 -2.70
N SER A 447 -11.85 -0.36 -3.84
CA SER A 447 -12.50 -0.34 -5.15
C SER A 447 -13.40 -1.57 -5.39
N ASN A 448 -13.08 -2.66 -4.70
CA ASN A 448 -13.77 -3.94 -4.71
C ASN A 448 -14.54 -4.13 -3.40
N ASN A 449 -15.86 -3.98 -3.43
CA ASN A 449 -16.70 -4.16 -2.24
C ASN A 449 -16.93 -5.65 -1.98
N TYR A 450 -16.31 -6.18 -0.92
CA TYR A 450 -16.58 -7.51 -0.38
C TYR A 450 -17.63 -7.43 0.73
N ASP A 451 -18.65 -8.30 0.65
CA ASP A 451 -19.71 -8.43 1.65
C ASP A 451 -19.18 -9.04 2.94
N PHE A 452 -18.23 -9.98 2.84
CA PHE A 452 -17.61 -10.65 3.97
C PHE A 452 -16.09 -10.68 3.80
N LEU A 453 -15.38 -10.22 4.84
CA LEU A 453 -13.92 -10.35 4.97
C LEU A 453 -13.64 -11.16 6.23
N ILE A 454 -12.99 -12.31 6.07
CA ILE A 454 -12.73 -13.29 7.12
C ILE A 454 -11.22 -13.33 7.40
N TYR A 455 -10.78 -12.71 8.48
CA TYR A 455 -9.38 -12.73 8.94
C TYR A 455 -9.14 -13.97 9.82
N LEU A 456 -8.11 -14.75 9.48
CA LEU A 456 -7.73 -15.98 10.16
C LEU A 456 -6.22 -16.01 10.40
N ASP A 457 -5.81 -16.19 11.66
CA ASP A 457 -4.45 -16.59 12.00
C ASP A 457 -4.32 -18.11 11.83
N ALA A 458 -3.46 -18.57 10.92
CA ALA A 458 -3.30 -19.99 10.61
C ALA A 458 -2.98 -20.84 11.86
N ARG A 459 -2.22 -20.29 12.81
CA ARG A 459 -1.76 -20.97 14.04
C ARG A 459 -2.90 -21.28 15.01
N MET A 460 -3.98 -20.51 14.92
CA MET A 460 -5.16 -20.64 15.79
C MET A 460 -6.12 -21.74 15.33
N ILE A 461 -6.05 -22.15 14.06
CA ILE A 461 -7.03 -23.08 13.47
C ILE A 461 -6.81 -24.50 14.00
N ARG A 462 -7.84 -25.05 14.66
CA ARG A 462 -7.85 -26.44 15.16
C ARG A 462 -9.21 -27.09 14.88
N GLY A 463 -9.18 -28.36 14.47
CA GLY A 463 -10.39 -29.10 14.10
C GLY A 463 -11.04 -28.59 12.81
N PRO A 464 -12.36 -28.83 12.63
CA PRO A 464 -13.08 -28.45 11.42
C PRO A 464 -13.07 -26.93 11.18
N LEU A 465 -12.81 -26.54 9.93
CA LEU A 465 -12.61 -25.15 9.54
C LEU A 465 -13.84 -24.28 9.81
N ALA A 466 -15.06 -24.79 9.60
CA ALA A 466 -16.29 -24.06 9.89
C ALA A 466 -16.42 -23.64 11.37
N LYS A 467 -16.03 -24.53 12.30
CA LYS A 467 -16.04 -24.23 13.75
C LYS A 467 -14.92 -23.27 14.13
N ALA A 468 -13.72 -23.46 13.57
CA ALA A 468 -12.60 -22.55 13.79
C ALA A 468 -12.93 -21.12 13.32
N VAL A 469 -13.44 -20.97 12.10
CA VAL A 469 -13.87 -19.69 11.51
C VAL A 469 -14.98 -19.04 12.34
N HIS A 470 -15.97 -19.81 12.83
CA HIS A 470 -17.00 -19.27 13.72
C HIS A 470 -16.41 -18.71 15.02
N SER A 471 -15.46 -19.40 15.64
CA SER A 471 -14.90 -19.02 16.95
C SER A 471 -13.86 -17.88 16.96
N LEU A 472 -13.30 -17.45 15.82
CA LEU A 472 -12.05 -16.65 15.80
C LEU A 472 -12.11 -15.10 15.73
N VAL A 473 -13.12 -14.36 15.23
CA VAL A 473 -14.33 -14.75 14.49
C VAL A 473 -15.56 -14.04 15.06
N LEU A 474 -16.62 -14.79 15.37
CA LEU A 474 -17.80 -14.31 16.08
C LEU A 474 -17.66 -14.58 17.60
N PRO A 475 -18.24 -13.75 18.49
CA PRO A 475 -18.22 -14.01 19.93
C PRO A 475 -18.89 -15.33 20.33
N ASP A 476 -18.46 -15.95 21.44
CA ASP A 476 -18.95 -17.26 21.92
C ASP A 476 -20.50 -17.37 22.05
N ASN A 477 -21.18 -16.24 22.31
CA ASN A 477 -22.64 -16.15 22.49
C ASN A 477 -23.37 -15.55 21.26
N TYR A 478 -22.82 -15.67 20.06
CA TYR A 478 -23.43 -15.11 18.84
C TYR A 478 -24.67 -15.92 18.40
N PRO A 479 -25.77 -15.29 17.93
CA PRO A 479 -27.04 -15.98 17.66
C PRO A 479 -27.03 -16.93 16.46
N VAL A 480 -26.00 -16.89 15.62
CA VAL A 480 -25.86 -17.74 14.41
C VAL A 480 -24.87 -18.86 14.70
N GLY A 481 -25.25 -20.12 14.44
CA GLY A 481 -24.38 -21.28 14.65
C GLY A 481 -23.32 -21.45 13.54
N ALA A 482 -22.24 -22.18 13.84
CA ALA A 482 -21.11 -22.37 12.91
C ALA A 482 -21.53 -22.91 11.51
N GLU A 483 -22.38 -23.93 11.46
CA GLU A 483 -22.90 -24.53 10.20
C GLU A 483 -23.88 -23.62 9.44
N GLU A 484 -24.49 -22.65 10.12
CA GLU A 484 -25.37 -21.65 9.50
C GLU A 484 -24.55 -20.49 8.92
N PHE A 485 -23.54 -20.02 9.67
CA PHE A 485 -22.57 -19.05 9.19
C PHE A 485 -21.78 -19.59 7.99
N TRP A 486 -21.36 -20.86 8.01
CA TRP A 486 -20.66 -21.48 6.89
C TRP A 486 -21.51 -21.54 5.61
N ARG A 487 -22.77 -21.97 5.69
CA ARG A 487 -23.71 -21.95 4.54
C ARG A 487 -23.98 -20.54 4.01
N LEU A 488 -23.94 -19.54 4.87
CA LEU A 488 -24.05 -18.13 4.49
C LEU A 488 -22.81 -17.65 3.70
N LEU A 489 -21.61 -18.09 4.08
CA LEU A 489 -20.37 -17.87 3.31
C LEU A 489 -20.35 -18.63 1.98
N GLU A 490 -20.90 -19.85 1.93
CA GLU A 490 -21.08 -20.61 0.68
C GLU A 490 -22.03 -19.89 -0.29
N THR A 491 -23.14 -19.34 0.23
CA THR A 491 -24.12 -18.57 -0.55
C THR A 491 -23.50 -17.28 -1.10
N HIS A 492 -22.67 -16.58 -0.31
CA HIS A 492 -22.00 -15.34 -0.68
C HIS A 492 -20.55 -15.54 -1.13
N ALA A 493 -20.17 -16.73 -1.60
CA ALA A 493 -18.78 -17.06 -1.85
C ALA A 493 -18.09 -16.05 -2.79
N ARG A 494 -18.74 -15.60 -3.87
CA ARG A 494 -18.17 -14.62 -4.82
C ARG A 494 -17.83 -13.26 -4.20
N THR A 495 -18.55 -12.84 -3.16
CA THR A 495 -18.35 -11.58 -2.44
C THR A 495 -17.70 -11.79 -1.06
N THR A 496 -17.13 -12.97 -0.83
CA THR A 496 -16.37 -13.33 0.36
C THR A 496 -14.87 -13.38 0.05
N ILE A 497 -14.05 -12.83 0.96
CA ILE A 497 -12.60 -12.95 0.93
C ILE A 497 -12.04 -13.46 2.26
N PHE A 498 -11.13 -14.43 2.19
CA PHE A 498 -10.37 -14.92 3.34
C PHE A 498 -8.98 -14.28 3.35
N LEU A 499 -8.61 -13.66 4.48
CA LEU A 499 -7.24 -13.25 4.78
C LEU A 499 -6.64 -14.29 5.72
N ILE A 500 -5.69 -15.08 5.24
CA ILE A 500 -5.03 -16.14 6.02
C ILE A 500 -3.61 -15.65 6.33
N ASP A 501 -3.34 -15.36 7.61
CA ASP A 501 -2.06 -14.82 8.07
C ASP A 501 -1.17 -15.92 8.68
N GLY A 502 0.14 -15.86 8.38
CA GLY A 502 1.16 -16.72 8.98
C GLY A 502 1.13 -18.17 8.49
N PHE A 503 0.79 -18.42 7.22
CA PHE A 503 0.64 -19.78 6.70
C PHE A 503 1.92 -20.62 6.80
N ASP A 504 3.10 -19.99 6.70
CA ASP A 504 4.38 -20.68 6.87
C ASP A 504 4.59 -21.27 8.28
N GLU A 505 3.84 -20.81 9.28
CA GLU A 505 3.88 -21.37 10.63
C GLU A 505 3.02 -22.64 10.79
N ASP A 506 1.98 -22.84 9.97
CA ASP A 506 1.09 -24.01 10.08
C ASP A 506 0.50 -24.51 8.76
N HIS A 507 1.02 -25.66 8.31
CA HIS A 507 0.57 -26.38 7.11
C HIS A 507 -0.22 -27.66 7.46
N SER A 508 -0.67 -27.84 8.70
CA SER A 508 -1.22 -29.13 9.18
C SER A 508 -2.71 -29.35 8.91
N ASN A 509 -3.47 -28.29 8.57
CA ASN A 509 -4.92 -28.40 8.37
C ASN A 509 -5.28 -28.62 6.90
N GLU A 510 -5.67 -29.84 6.54
CA GLU A 510 -6.08 -30.20 5.18
C GLU A 510 -7.34 -29.46 4.70
N GLU A 511 -8.26 -29.05 5.57
CA GLU A 511 -9.43 -28.26 5.15
C GLU A 511 -9.03 -26.82 4.78
N LEU A 512 -8.02 -26.26 5.44
CA LEU A 512 -7.43 -24.96 5.07
C LEU A 512 -6.72 -25.06 3.72
N LYS A 513 -6.01 -26.17 3.47
CA LYS A 513 -5.41 -26.47 2.16
C LYS A 513 -6.47 -26.56 1.05
N GLN A 514 -7.56 -27.28 1.30
CA GLN A 514 -8.70 -27.37 0.36
C GLN A 514 -9.34 -26.01 0.06
N LEU A 515 -9.39 -25.09 1.04
CA LEU A 515 -9.82 -23.71 0.80
C LEU A 515 -8.83 -22.95 -0.09
N ILE A 516 -7.52 -23.06 0.19
CA ILE A 516 -6.45 -22.39 -0.57
C ILE A 516 -6.39 -22.92 -2.01
N LEU A 517 -6.46 -24.23 -2.23
CA LEU A 517 -6.47 -24.85 -3.56
C LEU A 517 -7.79 -24.62 -4.32
N GLY A 518 -8.89 -24.34 -3.60
CA GLY A 518 -10.20 -24.04 -4.18
C GLY A 518 -11.14 -25.24 -4.33
N ASP A 519 -10.81 -26.36 -3.70
CA ASP A 519 -11.71 -27.53 -3.57
C ASP A 519 -12.95 -27.17 -2.72
N LYS A 520 -12.72 -26.40 -1.64
CA LYS A 520 -13.77 -25.80 -0.80
C LYS A 520 -13.89 -24.31 -1.10
N LEU A 521 -15.12 -23.79 -1.13
CA LEU A 521 -15.43 -22.39 -1.43
C LEU A 521 -14.72 -21.86 -2.71
N ARG A 522 -14.77 -22.65 -3.80
CA ARG A 522 -14.09 -22.36 -5.08
C ARG A 522 -14.26 -20.92 -5.59
N HIS A 523 -15.40 -20.28 -5.34
CA HIS A 523 -15.70 -18.93 -5.79
C HIS A 523 -15.21 -17.80 -4.85
N ALA A 524 -14.81 -18.12 -3.61
CA ALA A 524 -14.31 -17.13 -2.67
C ALA A 524 -12.84 -16.79 -2.94
N SER A 525 -12.50 -15.51 -2.85
CA SER A 525 -11.11 -15.05 -2.98
C SER A 525 -10.33 -15.41 -1.72
N VAL A 526 -9.05 -15.76 -1.88
CA VAL A 526 -8.15 -16.08 -0.76
C VAL A 526 -6.88 -15.26 -0.93
N LEU A 527 -6.48 -14.56 0.13
CA LEU A 527 -5.24 -13.83 0.24
C LEU A 527 -4.43 -14.42 1.40
N LEU A 528 -3.25 -14.95 1.09
CA LEU A 528 -2.41 -15.74 1.98
C LEU A 528 -1.11 -14.99 2.28
N THR A 529 -0.69 -14.88 3.55
CA THR A 529 0.66 -14.39 3.88
C THR A 529 1.63 -15.54 4.16
N SER A 530 2.86 -15.42 3.67
CA SER A 530 3.93 -16.41 3.86
C SER A 530 5.31 -15.76 3.88
N ARG A 531 6.28 -16.44 4.49
CA ARG A 531 7.72 -16.20 4.25
C ARG A 531 8.19 -16.84 2.92
N PRO A 532 9.19 -16.27 2.22
CA PRO A 532 9.74 -16.87 1.00
C PRO A 532 10.43 -18.22 1.23
N GLU A 533 11.06 -18.41 2.40
CA GLU A 533 11.76 -19.66 2.75
C GLU A 533 10.82 -20.87 2.83
N ALA A 534 9.52 -20.64 3.05
CA ALA A 534 8.50 -21.70 3.03
C ALA A 534 8.17 -22.19 1.61
N ARG A 535 8.52 -21.42 0.58
CA ARG A 535 8.31 -21.75 -0.85
C ARG A 535 6.87 -22.17 -1.16
N ALA A 536 5.88 -21.47 -0.60
CA ALA A 536 4.45 -21.78 -0.77
C ALA A 536 4.03 -21.88 -2.25
N GLY A 537 4.65 -21.08 -3.13
CA GLY A 537 4.46 -21.14 -4.57
C GLY A 537 4.86 -22.45 -5.28
N ARG A 538 5.49 -23.41 -4.58
CA ARG A 538 5.72 -24.78 -5.09
C ARG A 538 4.54 -25.72 -4.87
N TRP A 539 3.66 -25.41 -3.91
CA TRP A 539 2.51 -26.24 -3.53
C TRP A 539 1.18 -25.65 -4.04
N MET A 540 1.11 -24.33 -4.21
CA MET A 540 -0.01 -23.65 -4.85
C MET A 540 0.45 -22.78 -6.02
N SER A 541 -0.34 -22.74 -7.10
CA SER A 541 -0.19 -21.79 -8.20
C SER A 541 -1.06 -20.54 -7.92
N PRO A 542 -0.51 -19.43 -7.37
CA PRO A 542 -1.28 -18.20 -7.20
C PRO A 542 -1.67 -17.57 -8.54
N ASP A 543 -2.85 -16.95 -8.60
CA ASP A 543 -3.25 -16.07 -9.71
C ASP A 543 -2.44 -14.76 -9.72
N GLU A 544 -1.98 -14.33 -8.54
CA GLU A 544 -1.33 -13.03 -8.34
C GLU A 544 -0.35 -13.11 -7.14
N ARG A 545 0.89 -12.68 -7.35
CA ARG A 545 1.92 -12.59 -6.30
C ARG A 545 2.20 -11.13 -5.93
N LEU A 546 2.19 -10.86 -4.62
CA LEU A 546 2.48 -9.58 -4.02
C LEU A 546 3.68 -9.71 -3.06
N TYR A 547 4.54 -8.68 -3.04
CA TYR A 547 5.78 -8.66 -2.29
C TYR A 547 5.78 -7.49 -1.29
N VAL A 548 5.86 -7.80 0.00
CA VAL A 548 5.92 -6.81 1.09
C VAL A 548 7.39 -6.47 1.36
N MET A 549 7.83 -5.35 0.78
CA MET A 549 9.22 -4.88 0.85
C MET A 549 9.55 -4.13 2.14
N GLY A 550 8.55 -3.88 2.99
CA GLY A 550 8.71 -3.14 4.26
C GLY A 550 8.40 -1.65 4.12
N LEU A 551 9.18 -0.79 4.77
CA LEU A 551 9.05 0.66 4.79
C LEU A 551 9.93 1.29 3.70
N SER A 552 9.38 2.21 2.91
CA SER A 552 10.20 3.16 2.15
C SER A 552 11.02 4.07 3.08
N SER A 553 12.15 4.59 2.62
CA SER A 553 13.03 5.51 3.38
C SER A 553 12.28 6.68 4.01
N VAL A 554 11.28 7.25 3.33
CA VAL A 554 10.42 8.33 3.84
C VAL A 554 9.49 7.86 4.98
N ASN A 555 9.09 6.59 4.96
CA ASN A 555 8.20 6.00 5.95
C ASN A 555 8.96 5.45 7.17
N VAL A 556 10.28 5.21 7.10
CA VAL A 556 11.12 4.87 8.26
C VAL A 556 11.02 5.95 9.34
N GLY A 557 11.28 7.21 8.99
CA GLY A 557 11.16 8.34 9.94
C GLY A 557 9.74 8.52 10.49
N ARG A 558 8.70 8.23 9.69
CA ARG A 558 7.30 8.23 10.19
C ARG A 558 7.06 7.13 11.23
N CYS A 559 7.62 5.94 11.01
CA CYS A 559 7.50 4.80 11.92
C CYS A 559 8.20 5.08 13.26
N LEU A 560 9.45 5.57 13.20
CA LEU A 560 10.20 5.97 14.40
C LEU A 560 9.49 7.11 15.15
N LYS A 561 8.98 8.12 14.45
CA LYS A 561 8.22 9.22 15.07
C LYS A 561 6.92 8.75 15.72
N SER A 562 6.22 7.78 15.13
CA SER A 562 5.06 7.15 15.78
C SER A 562 5.44 6.44 17.08
N TYR A 563 6.57 5.70 17.11
CA TYR A 563 7.05 5.06 18.33
C TYR A 563 7.49 6.06 19.42
N ALA A 564 8.12 7.16 19.03
CA ALA A 564 8.48 8.27 19.94
C ALA A 564 7.24 8.89 20.60
N VAL A 565 6.20 9.21 19.81
CA VAL A 565 4.92 9.74 20.32
C VAL A 565 4.24 8.76 21.28
N ILE A 566 4.24 7.46 20.97
CA ILE A 566 3.65 6.41 21.85
C ILE A 566 4.45 6.26 23.16
N SER A 567 5.75 6.55 23.12
CA SER A 567 6.65 6.51 24.28
C SER A 567 6.68 7.82 25.09
N GLN A 568 5.95 8.85 24.65
CA GLN A 568 5.97 10.20 25.24
C GLN A 568 7.36 10.88 25.23
N MET A 569 8.21 10.51 24.26
CA MET A 569 9.53 11.10 24.04
C MET A 569 9.41 12.56 23.57
N SER A 570 10.34 13.43 23.98
CA SER A 570 10.36 14.82 23.52
C SER A 570 10.76 14.93 22.05
N SER A 571 10.55 16.11 21.44
CA SER A 571 10.99 16.33 20.05
C SER A 571 12.51 16.43 19.95
N GLU A 572 13.17 16.98 20.97
CA GLU A 572 14.63 17.20 20.99
C GLU A 572 15.35 15.85 21.04
N GLU A 573 15.00 14.97 21.99
CA GLU A 573 15.54 13.60 22.09
C GLU A 573 15.24 12.75 20.84
N TYR A 574 14.10 12.99 20.17
CA TYR A 574 13.75 12.30 18.92
C TYR A 574 14.62 12.76 17.75
N ASP A 575 14.88 14.07 17.64
CA ASP A 575 15.68 14.63 16.56
C ASP A 575 17.16 14.20 16.72
N GLU A 576 17.70 14.16 17.95
CA GLU A 576 19.00 13.55 18.28
C GLU A 576 19.08 12.07 17.86
N PHE A 577 18.12 11.25 18.31
CA PHE A 577 18.02 9.84 17.93
C PHE A 577 17.96 9.64 16.41
N TYR A 578 17.16 10.46 15.73
CA TYR A 578 16.95 10.34 14.29
C TYR A 578 18.20 10.71 13.50
N ASP A 579 18.97 11.71 13.94
CA ASP A 579 20.24 12.08 13.31
C ASP A 579 21.30 10.98 13.45
N VAL A 580 21.41 10.32 14.61
CA VAL A 580 22.28 9.15 14.82
C VAL A 580 21.90 8.00 13.87
N VAL A 581 20.62 7.64 13.79
CA VAL A 581 20.11 6.53 12.96
C VAL A 581 20.14 6.85 11.46
N ASN A 582 20.09 8.13 11.09
CA ASN A 582 20.16 8.61 9.71
C ASN A 582 21.59 8.99 9.27
N SER A 583 22.58 8.87 10.15
CA SER A 583 24.01 9.05 9.83
C SER A 583 24.48 8.07 8.75
N PRO A 584 25.57 8.38 8.03
CA PRO A 584 26.22 7.41 7.14
C PRO A 584 27.09 6.39 7.91
N GLU A 585 27.44 6.69 9.16
CA GLU A 585 28.28 5.86 10.03
C GLU A 585 27.50 4.68 10.65
N PHE A 586 26.17 4.81 10.78
CA PHE A 586 25.31 3.71 11.22
C PHE A 586 25.14 2.64 10.13
N GLU A 587 26.05 1.65 10.10
CA GLU A 587 26.08 0.54 9.13
C GLU A 587 24.71 -0.18 8.99
N PHE A 588 23.97 -0.30 10.10
CA PHE A 588 22.70 -1.01 10.13
C PHE A 588 21.54 -0.28 9.43
N ARG A 589 21.75 0.95 8.95
CA ARG A 589 20.76 1.79 8.25
C ARG A 589 20.04 1.07 7.10
N ALA A 590 20.74 0.21 6.36
CA ALA A 590 20.16 -0.55 5.25
C ALA A 590 19.02 -1.50 5.68
N HIS A 591 19.01 -1.95 6.94
CA HIS A 591 18.01 -2.87 7.49
C HIS A 591 16.78 -2.18 8.08
N LEU A 592 16.77 -0.84 8.20
CA LEU A 592 15.65 -0.05 8.72
C LEU A 592 14.40 -0.08 7.81
N GLY A 593 14.49 -0.65 6.61
CA GLY A 593 13.31 -0.99 5.81
C GLY A 593 12.38 -1.98 6.52
N ASN A 594 12.84 -2.73 7.51
CA ASN A 594 12.01 -3.68 8.27
C ASN A 594 11.38 -2.99 9.51
N PRO A 595 10.03 -2.90 9.62
CA PRO A 595 9.36 -2.25 10.76
C PRO A 595 9.75 -2.81 12.14
N TYR A 596 10.07 -4.10 12.20
CA TYR A 596 10.47 -4.76 13.45
C TYR A 596 11.93 -4.47 13.81
N VAL A 597 12.79 -4.20 12.82
CA VAL A 597 14.15 -3.69 13.07
C VAL A 597 14.08 -2.26 13.60
N CYS A 598 13.22 -1.40 13.05
CA CYS A 598 12.97 -0.06 13.61
C CYS A 598 12.50 -0.12 15.07
N LEU A 599 11.60 -1.06 15.40
CA LEU A 599 11.16 -1.30 16.78
C LEU A 599 12.33 -1.70 17.69
N ALA A 600 13.18 -2.63 17.24
CA ALA A 600 14.30 -3.13 18.03
C ALA A 600 15.36 -2.03 18.27
N VAL A 601 15.76 -1.29 17.23
CA VAL A 601 16.71 -0.16 17.31
C VAL A 601 16.19 0.92 18.26
N PHE A 602 14.92 1.29 18.16
CA PHE A 602 14.29 2.26 19.04
C PHE A 602 14.22 1.77 20.50
N GLY A 603 13.93 0.48 20.72
CA GLY A 603 13.94 -0.13 22.06
C GLY A 603 15.32 -0.14 22.71
N VAL A 604 16.38 -0.41 21.95
CA VAL A 604 17.77 -0.33 22.43
C VAL A 604 18.09 1.11 22.86
N TYR A 605 17.85 2.10 21.99
CA TYR A 605 18.16 3.51 22.29
C TYR A 605 17.49 4.02 23.58
N LEU A 606 16.22 3.68 23.83
CA LEU A 606 15.49 4.04 25.06
C LEU A 606 16.09 3.44 26.37
N THR A 607 17.06 2.53 26.26
CA THR A 607 17.67 1.87 27.43
C THR A 607 19.16 2.13 27.56
N THR A 608 19.89 2.22 26.45
CA THR A 608 21.37 2.33 26.40
C THR A 608 21.88 3.57 25.65
N GLY A 609 21.00 4.42 25.11
CA GLY A 609 21.39 5.60 24.33
C GLY A 609 22.22 5.27 23.08
N GLU A 610 23.05 6.24 22.68
CA GLU A 610 23.93 6.15 21.50
C GLU A 610 24.99 5.03 21.62
N GLU A 611 25.56 4.83 22.82
CA GLU A 611 26.60 3.82 23.06
C GLU A 611 26.13 2.41 22.68
N GLY A 612 24.88 2.07 23.02
CA GLY A 612 24.31 0.78 22.63
C GLY A 612 24.13 0.64 21.11
N LEU A 613 23.77 1.71 20.41
CA LEU A 613 23.63 1.71 18.95
C LEU A 613 24.98 1.54 18.23
N ALA A 614 26.06 2.13 18.77
CA ALA A 614 27.41 2.00 18.22
C ALA A 614 27.94 0.55 18.22
N THR A 615 27.40 -0.33 19.09
CA THR A 615 27.77 -1.76 19.12
C THR A 615 27.05 -2.63 18.06
N ILE A 616 26.14 -2.05 17.27
CA ILE A 616 25.25 -2.80 16.36
C ILE A 616 25.84 -2.86 14.95
N THR A 617 26.53 -3.97 14.65
CA THR A 617 27.04 -4.30 13.31
C THR A 617 26.21 -5.36 12.59
N THR A 618 25.59 -6.30 13.33
CA THR A 618 24.86 -7.44 12.77
C THR A 618 23.46 -7.57 13.37
N LEU A 619 22.58 -8.38 12.74
CA LEU A 619 21.24 -8.59 13.30
C LEU A 619 21.33 -9.37 14.61
N THR A 620 22.30 -10.27 14.75
CA THR A 620 22.57 -10.95 16.03
C THR A 620 22.91 -9.94 17.14
N SER A 621 23.78 -8.96 16.87
CA SER A 621 24.13 -7.96 17.90
C SER A 621 22.98 -7.02 18.24
N LEU A 622 22.15 -6.64 17.25
CA LEU A 622 20.88 -5.94 17.51
C LEU A 622 19.99 -6.74 18.48
N PHE A 623 19.79 -8.03 18.24
CA PHE A 623 18.92 -8.84 19.10
C PHE A 623 19.51 -9.16 20.48
N GLN A 624 20.85 -9.21 20.62
CA GLN A 624 21.51 -9.26 21.92
C GLN A 624 21.20 -7.99 22.73
N GLN A 625 21.46 -6.80 22.17
CA GLN A 625 21.16 -5.54 22.85
C GLN A 625 19.65 -5.35 23.09
N PHE A 626 18.80 -5.80 22.16
CA PHE A 626 17.35 -5.75 22.33
C PHE A 626 16.86 -6.64 23.47
N LEU A 627 17.46 -7.82 23.68
CA LEU A 627 17.11 -8.68 24.82
C LEU A 627 17.51 -8.02 26.15
N VAL A 628 18.67 -7.35 26.21
CA VAL A 628 19.09 -6.54 27.37
C VAL A 628 18.11 -5.39 27.60
N ALA A 629 17.74 -4.65 26.56
CA ALA A 629 16.77 -3.56 26.64
C ALA A 629 15.41 -4.02 27.19
N VAL A 630 14.91 -5.16 26.70
CA VAL A 630 13.66 -5.77 27.17
C VAL A 630 13.75 -6.22 28.63
N ALA A 631 14.86 -6.85 29.04
CA ALA A 631 15.09 -7.27 30.43
C ALA A 631 15.18 -6.07 31.39
N THR A 632 15.95 -5.03 31.02
CA THR A 632 16.04 -3.77 31.76
C THR A 632 14.69 -3.08 31.89
N SER A 633 13.88 -3.06 30.82
CA SER A 633 12.52 -2.52 30.87
C SER A 633 11.59 -3.33 31.78
N PHE A 634 11.69 -4.66 31.76
CA PHE A 634 10.93 -5.53 32.66
C PHE A 634 11.26 -5.25 34.14
N CYS A 635 12.54 -5.07 34.50
CA CYS A 635 12.95 -4.67 35.84
C CYS A 635 12.40 -3.30 36.23
N ARG A 636 12.51 -2.29 35.35
CA ARG A 636 11.92 -0.95 35.57
C ARG A 636 10.40 -1.02 35.78
N LYS A 637 9.67 -1.91 35.10
CA LYS A 637 8.21 -2.14 35.28
C LYS A 637 7.81 -2.85 36.57
N LEU A 638 8.78 -3.32 37.35
CA LEU A 638 8.60 -4.03 38.62
C LEU A 638 9.29 -3.33 39.79
N ASP A 639 9.81 -2.11 39.57
CA ASP A 639 10.60 -1.32 40.52
C ASP A 639 11.82 -2.08 41.08
N ILE A 640 12.46 -2.89 40.23
CA ILE A 640 13.70 -3.63 40.57
C ILE A 640 14.91 -2.79 40.12
N GLU A 641 15.77 -2.39 41.06
CA GLU A 641 17.03 -1.71 40.74
C GLU A 641 17.98 -2.63 39.93
N VAL A 642 18.55 -2.11 38.85
CA VAL A 642 19.54 -2.80 38.01
C VAL A 642 20.73 -1.88 37.76
N THR A 643 21.92 -2.28 38.20
CA THR A 643 23.18 -1.57 37.93
C THR A 643 23.82 -2.09 36.65
N GLY A 644 23.62 -1.38 35.54
CA GLY A 644 24.20 -1.71 34.24
C GLY A 644 23.59 -2.97 33.61
N THR A 645 24.43 -3.93 33.24
CA THR A 645 24.04 -5.17 32.54
C THR A 645 23.88 -6.40 33.45
N GLN A 646 23.97 -6.23 34.77
CA GLN A 646 23.92 -7.33 35.73
C GLN A 646 22.47 -7.59 36.19
N PHE A 647 21.93 -8.76 35.81
CA PHE A 647 20.58 -9.21 36.17
C PHE A 647 20.62 -10.28 37.27
N SER A 648 19.55 -10.40 38.06
CA SER A 648 19.44 -11.44 39.09
C SER A 648 19.46 -12.85 38.48
N ALA A 649 20.03 -13.81 39.22
CA ALA A 649 20.13 -15.20 38.77
C ALA A 649 18.76 -15.82 38.44
N GLN A 650 17.72 -15.43 39.18
CA GLN A 650 16.34 -15.85 38.97
C GLN A 650 15.77 -15.29 37.66
N LEU A 651 16.07 -14.03 37.31
CA LEU A 651 15.65 -13.45 36.03
C LEU A 651 16.37 -14.12 34.85
N MET A 652 17.68 -14.36 34.98
CA MET A 652 18.46 -15.09 33.98
C MET A 652 17.94 -16.53 33.81
N SER A 653 17.57 -17.20 34.89
CA SER A 653 16.90 -18.51 34.83
C SER A 653 15.56 -18.43 34.10
N GLY A 654 14.73 -17.41 34.36
CA GLY A 654 13.47 -17.19 33.66
C GLY A 654 13.65 -16.92 32.15
N ILE A 655 14.69 -16.17 31.78
CA ILE A 655 15.08 -15.95 30.38
C ILE A 655 15.55 -17.26 29.74
N GLY A 656 16.33 -18.08 30.46
CA GLY A 656 16.76 -19.42 30.03
C GLY A 656 15.59 -20.38 29.77
N GLU A 657 14.55 -20.35 30.62
CA GLU A 657 13.30 -21.08 30.36
C GLU A 657 12.60 -20.59 29.09
N LEU A 658 12.50 -19.27 28.87
CA LEU A 658 11.91 -18.70 27.65
C LEU A 658 12.68 -19.09 26.39
N GLN A 659 14.01 -19.10 26.45
CA GLN A 659 14.89 -19.58 25.37
C GLN A 659 14.66 -21.07 25.07
N ARG A 660 14.59 -21.93 26.10
CA ARG A 660 14.27 -23.36 25.94
C ARG A 660 12.87 -23.58 25.36
N LEU A 661 11.88 -22.79 25.78
CA LEU A 661 10.52 -22.83 25.21
C LEU A 661 10.49 -22.38 23.74
N ALA A 662 11.25 -21.35 23.38
CA ALA A 662 11.40 -20.92 21.99
C ALA A 662 11.99 -22.03 21.12
N TYR A 663 13.07 -22.69 21.56
CA TYR A 663 13.64 -23.85 20.88
C TYR A 663 12.65 -25.02 20.78
N ARG A 664 12.00 -25.39 21.89
CA ARG A 664 11.02 -26.48 21.94
C ARG A 664 9.85 -26.25 20.98
N THR A 665 9.29 -25.04 20.90
CA THR A 665 8.18 -24.73 19.97
C THR A 665 8.59 -24.84 18.51
N LEU A 666 9.82 -24.42 18.16
CA LEU A 666 10.36 -24.66 16.83
C LEU A 666 10.49 -26.17 16.56
N VAL A 667 11.20 -26.92 17.39
CA VAL A 667 11.39 -28.38 17.19
C VAL A 667 10.06 -29.12 17.05
N THR A 668 9.21 -29.04 18.07
CA THR A 668 7.97 -29.83 18.20
C THR A 668 6.83 -29.39 17.27
N LYS A 669 6.97 -28.27 16.56
CA LYS A 669 5.89 -27.63 15.76
C LYS A 669 4.66 -27.26 16.60
N VAL A 670 4.82 -27.04 17.91
CA VAL A 670 3.75 -26.61 18.80
C VAL A 670 3.32 -25.18 18.44
N LYS A 671 2.07 -25.05 18.00
CA LYS A 671 1.50 -23.83 17.41
C LYS A 671 1.39 -22.65 18.38
N LEU A 672 1.06 -22.96 19.64
CA LEU A 672 0.75 -22.01 20.71
C LEU A 672 1.11 -22.66 22.05
N LEU A 673 1.67 -21.90 22.98
CA LEU A 673 1.98 -22.34 24.34
C LEU A 673 0.71 -22.30 25.21
N SER A 674 0.56 -23.26 26.12
CA SER A 674 -0.46 -23.26 27.18
C SER A 674 0.07 -22.59 28.45
N GLU A 675 -0.81 -22.24 29.40
CA GLU A 675 -0.39 -21.74 30.72
C GLU A 675 0.53 -22.74 31.45
N ALA A 676 0.22 -24.05 31.38
CA ALA A 676 1.06 -25.11 31.96
C ALA A 676 2.46 -25.23 31.33
N ASP A 677 2.63 -24.78 30.08
CA ASP A 677 3.96 -24.72 29.45
C ASP A 677 4.83 -23.57 29.98
N LEU A 678 4.24 -22.62 30.70
CA LEU A 678 4.85 -21.38 31.17
C LEU A 678 4.96 -21.31 32.71
N ASP A 679 4.48 -22.33 33.43
CA ASP A 679 4.52 -22.38 34.90
C ASP A 679 5.95 -22.28 35.47
N THR A 680 6.94 -22.93 34.85
CA THR A 680 8.35 -22.83 35.29
C THR A 680 8.90 -21.42 35.08
N THR A 681 8.63 -20.81 33.92
CA THR A 681 8.99 -19.41 33.64
C THR A 681 8.34 -18.47 34.66
N LEU A 682 7.05 -18.64 34.96
CA LEU A 682 6.31 -17.85 35.94
C LEU A 682 6.90 -17.97 37.35
N GLN A 683 7.30 -19.17 37.77
CA GLN A 683 7.95 -19.39 39.06
C GLN A 683 9.27 -18.61 39.18
N HIS A 684 10.13 -18.66 38.16
CA HIS A 684 11.39 -17.91 38.15
C HIS A 684 11.19 -16.39 38.09
N LEU A 685 10.24 -15.90 37.29
CA LEU A 685 9.93 -14.46 37.22
C LEU A 685 9.36 -13.91 38.53
N ARG A 686 8.54 -14.69 39.27
CA ARG A 686 8.11 -14.33 40.63
C ARG A 686 9.28 -14.28 41.60
N ALA A 687 10.11 -15.33 41.64
CA ALA A 687 11.29 -15.37 42.52
C ALA A 687 12.27 -14.21 42.25
N ALA A 688 12.40 -13.77 40.99
CA ALA A 688 13.17 -12.57 40.63
C ALA A 688 12.54 -11.27 41.17
N GLN A 689 11.20 -11.16 41.12
CA GLN A 689 10.47 -10.01 41.67
C GLN A 689 10.54 -9.94 43.20
N ASP A 690 10.51 -11.09 43.88
CA ASP A 690 10.53 -11.13 45.34
C ASP A 690 11.94 -10.88 45.88
N ALA A 691 12.98 -11.47 45.27
CA ALA A 691 14.38 -11.18 45.62
C ALA A 691 14.73 -9.69 45.48
N GLY A 692 14.26 -9.04 44.40
CA GLY A 692 14.48 -7.60 44.18
C GLY A 692 13.83 -6.68 45.24
N LYS A 693 12.91 -7.19 46.07
CA LYS A 693 12.31 -6.44 47.19
C LYS A 693 12.98 -6.73 48.53
N GLU A 694 13.60 -7.89 48.71
CA GLU A 694 14.32 -8.23 49.95
C GLU A 694 15.67 -7.50 50.06
N ASP A 695 16.33 -7.19 48.92
CA ASP A 695 17.54 -6.38 48.88
C ASP A 695 17.32 -4.92 49.37
N ASP A 696 16.11 -4.38 49.23
CA ASP A 696 15.76 -3.03 49.70
C ASP A 696 15.60 -2.99 51.24
N VAL A 697 15.02 -4.05 51.83
CA VAL A 697 14.88 -4.20 53.29
C VAL A 697 16.24 -4.36 53.96
N THR A 698 17.19 -5.06 53.33
CA THR A 698 18.54 -5.24 53.88
C THR A 698 19.43 -3.99 53.71
N ARG A 699 19.25 -3.21 52.64
CA ARG A 699 19.93 -1.91 52.48
C ARG A 699 19.43 -0.85 53.47
N SER A 700 18.13 -0.84 53.79
CA SER A 700 17.58 0.02 54.86
C SER A 700 18.20 -0.25 56.24
N ALA A 701 18.64 -1.49 56.50
CA ALA A 701 19.27 -1.89 57.76
C ALA A 701 20.79 -1.58 57.85
N ALA A 702 21.46 -1.30 56.73
CA ALA A 702 22.90 -1.02 56.69
C ALA A 702 23.26 0.48 56.84
N GLY A 703 22.24 1.35 57.02
CA GLY A 703 22.34 2.80 56.83
C GLY A 703 22.43 3.69 58.07
N SER A 704 22.66 3.17 59.30
CA SER A 704 22.76 4.05 60.48
C SER A 704 23.58 3.51 61.66
N SER A 705 24.90 3.78 61.69
CA SER A 705 25.64 3.82 62.96
C SER A 705 26.86 4.75 62.95
N SER A 706 26.68 6.02 63.35
CA SER A 706 27.61 6.70 64.27
C SER A 706 27.02 8.00 64.84
N ARG A 707 27.36 8.30 66.11
CA ARG A 707 27.11 9.56 66.87
C ARG A 707 25.63 9.96 67.07
N GLY A 708 24.99 9.75 68.22
CA GLY A 708 25.47 9.88 69.61
C GLY A 708 24.91 11.17 70.23
N GLY A 709 24.16 11.08 71.33
CA GLY A 709 23.57 12.22 72.05
C GLY A 709 22.52 11.81 73.07
N GLU A 710 22.80 12.09 74.35
CA GLU A 710 22.10 11.70 75.59
C GLU A 710 20.61 12.13 75.69
N GLY A 711 19.80 11.44 76.53
CA GLY A 711 18.40 11.86 76.74
C GLY A 711 17.45 10.96 77.56
N GLU A 712 17.89 10.42 78.70
CA GLU A 712 17.11 10.15 79.94
C GLU A 712 15.66 9.56 79.99
N VAL A 713 15.49 8.62 80.95
CA VAL A 713 14.34 8.39 81.88
C VAL A 713 13.25 7.32 81.58
N ASN A 714 13.44 6.19 82.28
CA ASN A 714 12.48 5.32 83.04
C ASN A 714 11.28 4.59 82.39
N GLY A 715 11.17 3.30 82.75
CA GLY A 715 9.87 2.68 83.07
C GLY A 715 9.78 1.16 82.85
N HIS A 716 9.92 0.34 83.90
CA HIS A 716 9.71 -1.12 83.86
C HIS A 716 8.23 -1.53 83.67
N GLY A 717 7.99 -2.75 83.17
CA GLY A 717 6.74 -3.48 83.40
C GLY A 717 6.50 -4.64 82.43
N GLU A 718 6.90 -5.86 82.79
CA GLU A 718 6.62 -7.09 82.04
C GLU A 718 5.15 -7.52 82.14
N GLY A 719 4.68 -8.33 81.18
CA GLY A 719 3.36 -8.95 81.21
C GLY A 719 3.07 -9.75 79.94
N GLU A 720 3.35 -11.06 79.96
CA GLU A 720 2.93 -12.01 78.93
C GLU A 720 1.42 -12.26 78.99
N GLU A 721 0.72 -12.34 77.85
CA GLU A 721 0.02 -13.56 77.39
C GLU A 721 -0.74 -13.33 76.05
N GLU A 722 -1.26 -14.43 75.48
CA GLU A 722 -1.57 -14.61 74.07
C GLU A 722 -2.88 -13.99 73.54
N VAL A 723 -2.98 -13.94 72.20
CA VAL A 723 -4.08 -14.48 71.34
C VAL A 723 -4.45 -13.54 70.18
N GLY A 724 -4.49 -14.07 68.95
CA GLY A 724 -5.36 -13.54 67.89
C GLY A 724 -4.73 -13.33 66.50
N GLY A 725 -4.46 -14.40 65.75
CA GLY A 725 -4.03 -14.30 64.35
C GLY A 725 -5.16 -13.89 63.39
N GLY A 726 -4.88 -13.00 62.43
CA GLY A 726 -5.84 -12.50 61.44
C GLY A 726 -5.18 -12.14 60.10
N LYS A 727 -5.10 -13.11 59.18
CA LYS A 727 -4.40 -13.05 57.89
C LYS A 727 -4.62 -11.76 57.08
N GLY A 728 -3.55 -10.97 56.90
CA GLY A 728 -3.46 -10.01 55.80
C GLY A 728 -3.26 -10.73 54.47
N LYS A 729 -4.20 -10.58 53.52
CA LYS A 729 -4.06 -11.10 52.15
C LYS A 729 -3.04 -10.25 51.39
N GLN A 730 -1.95 -10.86 50.92
CA GLN A 730 -1.15 -10.28 49.83
C GLN A 730 -2.03 -10.11 48.57
N PRO A 731 -1.81 -9.06 47.76
CA PRO A 731 -2.50 -8.90 46.49
C PRO A 731 -1.95 -9.89 45.47
N VAL A 732 -2.72 -10.93 45.15
CA VAL A 732 -2.41 -11.86 44.06
C VAL A 732 -2.57 -11.12 42.73
N ILE A 733 -1.46 -10.68 42.17
CA ILE A 733 -1.38 -10.17 40.79
C ILE A 733 -1.65 -11.36 39.85
N PRO A 734 -2.61 -11.27 38.89
CA PRO A 734 -2.95 -12.40 38.03
C PRO A 734 -1.80 -12.76 37.07
N ASP A 735 -1.42 -14.03 37.07
CA ASP A 735 -0.21 -14.61 36.45
C ASP A 735 0.07 -14.18 35.01
N ALA A 736 -0.98 -14.03 34.20
CA ALA A 736 -0.86 -13.55 32.83
C ALA A 736 -0.20 -12.16 32.71
N SER A 737 -0.40 -11.28 33.70
CA SER A 737 0.13 -9.91 33.63
C SER A 737 1.66 -9.85 33.71
N LEU A 738 2.30 -10.78 34.44
CA LEU A 738 3.76 -10.85 34.55
C LEU A 738 4.40 -11.27 33.23
N LEU A 739 3.81 -12.25 32.52
CA LEU A 739 4.27 -12.67 31.20
C LEU A 739 4.09 -11.57 30.15
N THR A 740 2.97 -10.83 30.16
CA THR A 740 2.81 -9.67 29.25
C THR A 740 3.80 -8.55 29.54
N LYS A 741 4.22 -8.35 30.80
CA LYS A 741 5.24 -7.34 31.15
C LYS A 741 6.61 -7.65 30.51
N THR A 742 6.91 -8.90 30.16
CA THR A 742 8.15 -9.25 29.44
C THR A 742 8.19 -8.71 28.01
N GLY A 743 7.05 -8.38 27.40
CA GLY A 743 6.97 -7.93 26.00
C GLY A 743 7.33 -8.99 24.93
N LEU A 744 7.90 -10.13 25.30
CA LEU A 744 8.29 -11.20 24.37
C LEU A 744 7.10 -12.11 24.02
N LEU A 745 6.13 -12.22 24.91
CA LEU A 745 4.95 -13.07 24.76
C LEU A 745 3.66 -12.24 24.76
N THR A 746 2.70 -12.65 23.93
CA THR A 746 1.33 -12.11 23.89
C THR A 746 0.31 -13.22 24.07
N ARG A 747 -0.81 -12.89 24.72
CA ARG A 747 -1.94 -13.79 24.90
C ARG A 747 -2.81 -13.77 23.64
N VAL A 748 -3.12 -14.94 23.10
CA VAL A 748 -3.89 -15.11 21.85
C VAL A 748 -5.21 -15.82 22.15
N GLY A 749 -6.32 -15.18 21.77
CA GLY A 749 -7.69 -15.63 22.04
C GLY A 749 -8.30 -14.95 23.28
N GLY A 750 -9.50 -14.37 23.11
CA GLY A 750 -10.25 -13.67 24.15
C GLY A 750 -11.69 -14.17 24.22
N GLY A 751 -11.92 -15.22 25.02
CA GLY A 751 -13.24 -15.81 25.24
C GLY A 751 -13.13 -17.22 25.85
N GLY A 752 -13.69 -17.42 27.05
CA GLY A 752 -14.04 -18.70 27.67
C GLY A 752 -12.93 -19.72 28.03
N GLY A 753 -12.00 -20.02 27.12
CA GLY A 753 -10.96 -21.04 27.25
C GLY A 753 -9.64 -20.51 27.82
N GLY A 754 -8.89 -21.40 28.48
CA GLY A 754 -7.60 -21.10 29.13
C GLY A 754 -6.61 -20.40 28.20
N GLY A 755 -5.82 -19.47 28.77
CA GLY A 755 -4.96 -18.58 28.00
C GLY A 755 -3.94 -19.34 27.16
N ARG A 756 -3.85 -18.98 25.87
CA ARG A 756 -2.77 -19.42 25.00
C ARG A 756 -1.83 -18.27 24.71
N TRP A 757 -0.57 -18.61 24.48
CA TRP A 757 0.51 -17.64 24.32
C TRP A 757 1.28 -17.88 23.02
N ALA A 758 1.70 -16.78 22.41
CA ALA A 758 2.58 -16.75 21.26
C ALA A 758 3.68 -15.70 21.44
N PHE A 759 4.84 -15.95 20.83
CA PHE A 759 5.90 -14.94 20.74
C PHE A 759 5.45 -13.76 19.86
N THR A 760 5.82 -12.55 20.23
CA THR A 760 5.44 -11.32 19.50
C THR A 760 5.99 -11.25 18.08
N CYS A 761 7.11 -11.94 17.81
CA CYS A 761 7.71 -12.04 16.48
C CYS A 761 8.42 -13.39 16.30
N SER A 762 8.28 -13.96 15.10
CA SER A 762 9.00 -15.17 14.67
C SER A 762 10.51 -15.01 14.75
N THR A 763 11.05 -13.85 14.35
CA THR A 763 12.50 -13.57 14.42
C THR A 763 13.02 -13.63 15.86
N THR A 764 12.26 -13.11 16.83
CA THR A 764 12.65 -13.09 18.25
C THR A 764 12.59 -14.49 18.85
N ARG A 765 11.59 -15.31 18.47
CA ARG A 765 11.56 -16.75 18.80
C ARG A 765 12.78 -17.49 18.21
N GLU A 766 13.13 -17.19 16.96
CA GLU A 766 14.26 -17.81 16.26
C GLU A 766 15.62 -17.42 16.85
N PHE A 767 15.76 -16.19 17.34
CA PHE A 767 16.92 -15.70 18.09
C PHE A 767 17.01 -16.35 19.49
N LEU A 768 15.92 -16.37 20.26
CA LEU A 768 15.89 -17.00 21.59
C LEU A 768 16.20 -18.50 21.52
N ALA A 769 15.74 -19.19 20.47
CA ALA A 769 16.10 -20.57 20.21
C ALA A 769 17.57 -20.77 19.81
N ALA A 770 18.14 -19.85 19.02
CA ALA A 770 19.58 -19.86 18.70
C ALA A 770 20.43 -19.61 19.95
N ARG A 771 19.98 -18.71 20.84
CA ARG A 771 20.65 -18.45 22.11
C ARG A 771 20.62 -19.66 23.04
N HIS A 772 19.47 -20.35 23.14
CA HIS A 772 19.39 -21.61 23.89
C HIS A 772 20.45 -22.62 23.42
N LEU A 773 20.61 -22.79 22.11
CA LEU A 773 21.60 -23.69 21.51
C LEU A 773 23.03 -23.25 21.80
N ALA A 774 23.33 -21.95 21.73
CA ALA A 774 24.65 -21.41 22.04
C ALA A 774 25.04 -21.56 23.52
N ASP A 775 24.05 -21.62 24.42
CA ASP A 775 24.25 -21.83 25.87
C ASP A 775 24.29 -23.34 26.26
N LEU A 776 24.23 -24.28 25.29
CA LEU A 776 24.40 -25.73 25.53
C LEU A 776 25.87 -26.18 25.48
N PRO A 777 26.25 -27.27 26.18
CA PRO A 777 27.54 -27.93 25.99
C PRO A 777 27.72 -28.46 24.55
N SER A 778 28.96 -28.41 24.04
CA SER A 778 29.36 -28.79 22.68
C SER A 778 28.82 -30.15 22.19
N GLU A 779 28.81 -31.18 23.04
CA GLU A 779 28.25 -32.50 22.70
C GLU A 779 26.73 -32.44 22.45
N ALA A 780 25.99 -31.82 23.37
CA ALA A 780 24.54 -31.68 23.30
C ALA A 780 24.11 -30.73 22.17
N LEU A 781 24.92 -29.71 21.87
CA LEU A 781 24.73 -28.84 20.70
C LEU A 781 24.83 -29.65 19.40
N ASN A 782 25.88 -30.46 19.25
CA ASN A 782 26.09 -31.29 18.06
C ASN A 782 24.96 -32.34 17.88
N GLU A 783 24.52 -32.97 18.97
CA GLU A 783 23.34 -33.85 18.97
C GLU A 783 22.08 -33.09 18.51
N ALA A 784 21.75 -31.96 19.16
CA ALA A 784 20.58 -31.14 18.81
C ALA A 784 20.59 -30.64 17.36
N VAL A 785 21.74 -30.23 16.83
CA VAL A 785 21.92 -29.76 15.45
C VAL A 785 21.72 -30.89 14.44
N THR A 786 22.26 -32.09 14.73
CA THR A 786 22.21 -33.24 13.83
C THR A 786 20.86 -33.96 13.84
N GLU A 787 20.28 -34.22 15.02
CA GLU A 787 18.98 -34.86 15.18
C GLU A 787 17.85 -34.05 14.52
N GLN A 788 17.73 -32.78 14.92
CA GLN A 788 16.66 -31.88 14.45
C GLN A 788 16.93 -31.36 13.03
N LYS A 789 18.09 -31.72 12.45
CA LYS A 789 18.53 -31.33 11.10
C LYS A 789 18.46 -29.81 10.92
N ILE A 790 18.88 -29.07 11.95
CA ILE A 790 18.71 -27.60 12.05
C ILE A 790 19.27 -26.92 10.80
N LEU A 791 20.47 -27.30 10.39
CA LEU A 791 21.15 -26.76 9.21
C LEU A 791 20.49 -27.15 7.87
N ARG A 792 19.70 -28.24 7.82
CA ARG A 792 19.16 -28.81 6.56
C ARG A 792 17.76 -28.29 6.20
N HIS A 793 16.98 -27.80 7.16
CA HIS A 793 15.55 -27.47 6.93
C HIS A 793 15.34 -25.95 6.84
N PRO A 794 14.68 -25.43 5.78
CA PRO A 794 14.42 -23.98 5.60
C PRO A 794 13.84 -23.24 6.81
N ARG A 795 13.04 -23.92 7.64
CA ARG A 795 12.41 -23.35 8.84
C ARG A 795 13.38 -22.85 9.92
N PHE A 796 14.63 -23.30 9.88
CA PHE A 796 15.67 -22.96 10.84
C PHE A 796 16.74 -22.02 10.25
N ALA A 797 16.57 -21.52 9.01
CA ALA A 797 17.56 -20.67 8.35
C ALA A 797 17.99 -19.47 9.20
N GLN A 798 17.01 -18.75 9.76
CA GLN A 798 17.25 -17.59 10.62
C GLN A 798 17.87 -18.00 11.98
N THR A 799 17.50 -19.14 12.55
CA THR A 799 18.10 -19.69 13.79
C THR A 799 19.55 -20.10 13.57
N ALA A 800 19.87 -20.77 12.46
CA ALA A 800 21.24 -21.12 12.10
C ALA A 800 22.09 -19.86 11.86
N SER A 801 21.53 -18.85 11.17
CA SER A 801 22.16 -17.55 10.98
C SER A 801 22.50 -16.87 12.31
N PHE A 802 21.57 -16.84 13.27
CA PHE A 802 21.82 -16.28 14.60
C PHE A 802 22.83 -17.09 15.41
N LEU A 803 22.78 -18.42 15.35
CA LEU A 803 23.74 -19.30 16.03
C LEU A 803 25.18 -19.03 15.54
N CYS A 804 25.36 -18.87 14.23
CA CYS A 804 26.60 -18.47 13.61
C CYS A 804 27.12 -17.10 14.09
N GLY A 805 26.25 -16.11 14.32
CA GLY A 805 26.63 -14.79 14.85
C GLY A 805 26.85 -14.73 16.37
N LEU A 806 26.37 -15.72 17.13
CA LEU A 806 26.46 -15.75 18.59
C LEU A 806 27.82 -16.26 19.09
N PHE A 807 28.45 -17.18 18.36
CA PHE A 807 29.81 -17.66 18.66
C PHE A 807 30.85 -16.61 18.23
N ARG A 808 31.10 -15.63 19.10
CA ARG A 808 32.18 -14.66 18.92
C ARG A 808 33.52 -15.24 19.39
N GLN A 809 34.61 -14.69 18.87
CA GLN A 809 35.94 -14.91 19.44
C GLN A 809 36.00 -14.20 20.79
N ASP A 810 35.89 -14.94 21.88
CA ASP A 810 36.50 -14.53 23.15
C ASP A 810 38.03 -14.64 23.02
N GLU A 811 38.78 -13.99 23.90
CA GLU A 811 40.26 -13.84 23.82
C GLU A 811 41.05 -15.16 23.97
N THR A 812 40.38 -16.32 23.95
CA THR A 812 40.91 -17.66 24.26
C THR A 812 40.80 -18.67 23.11
N GLY A 813 40.75 -18.20 21.86
CA GLY A 813 40.94 -19.03 20.66
C GLY A 813 39.67 -19.27 19.84
N GLU A 814 39.83 -19.99 18.73
CA GLU A 814 38.70 -20.32 17.84
C GLU A 814 37.71 -21.25 18.56
N SER A 815 36.42 -20.89 18.57
CA SER A 815 35.36 -21.78 19.06
C SER A 815 35.30 -23.02 18.16
N GLU A 816 35.74 -24.17 18.69
CA GLU A 816 35.68 -25.48 18.00
C GLU A 816 34.25 -25.79 17.53
N ASP A 817 33.24 -25.36 18.30
CA ASP A 817 31.83 -25.48 17.97
C ASP A 817 31.45 -24.69 16.70
N LEU A 818 31.86 -23.43 16.57
CA LEU A 818 31.61 -22.65 15.34
C LEU A 818 32.32 -23.28 14.13
N ALA A 819 33.57 -23.74 14.31
CA ALA A 819 34.30 -24.44 13.26
C ALA A 819 33.59 -25.73 12.82
N SER A 820 33.03 -26.49 13.76
CA SER A 820 32.21 -27.69 13.46
C SER A 820 30.94 -27.33 12.69
N LEU A 821 30.22 -26.29 13.10
CA LEU A 821 28.98 -25.81 12.49
C LEU A 821 29.20 -25.31 11.05
N VAL A 822 30.28 -24.53 10.85
CA VAL A 822 30.71 -24.04 9.54
C VAL A 822 31.10 -25.19 8.62
N LYS A 823 31.86 -26.18 9.12
CA LYS A 823 32.20 -27.40 8.37
C LYS A 823 30.96 -28.17 7.93
N ASP A 824 29.95 -28.28 8.79
CA ASP A 824 28.71 -28.99 8.49
C ASP A 824 27.80 -28.25 7.49
N LEU A 825 27.75 -26.91 7.56
CA LEU A 825 27.14 -26.05 6.54
C LEU A 825 27.86 -26.22 5.19
N SER A 826 29.19 -26.14 5.17
CA SER A 826 30.02 -26.34 3.97
C SER A 826 29.80 -27.71 3.32
N ILE A 827 29.76 -28.79 4.11
CA ILE A 827 29.43 -30.14 3.64
C ILE A 827 28.03 -30.18 3.00
N GLN A 828 27.07 -29.41 3.51
CA GLN A 828 25.72 -29.36 2.96
C GLN A 828 25.64 -28.59 1.64
N VAL A 829 26.33 -27.46 1.51
CA VAL A 829 26.42 -26.76 0.21
C VAL A 829 27.05 -27.69 -0.83
N LEU A 830 28.16 -28.35 -0.50
CA LEU A 830 28.82 -29.32 -1.39
C LEU A 830 27.90 -30.48 -1.78
N LYS A 831 27.09 -31.02 -0.84
CA LYS A 831 26.11 -32.09 -1.13
C LYS A 831 25.00 -31.64 -2.06
N HIS A 832 24.45 -30.44 -1.89
CA HIS A 832 23.39 -29.92 -2.77
C HIS A 832 23.95 -29.56 -4.15
N SER A 833 25.12 -28.93 -4.23
CA SER A 833 25.79 -28.60 -5.49
C SER A 833 26.16 -29.84 -6.31
N ARG A 834 26.55 -30.95 -5.66
CA ARG A 834 26.81 -32.23 -6.32
C ARG A 834 25.55 -32.93 -6.84
N LYS A 835 24.39 -32.79 -6.18
CA LYS A 835 23.14 -33.41 -6.67
C LYS A 835 22.65 -32.82 -7.98
N ILE A 836 22.89 -31.53 -8.21
CA ILE A 836 22.44 -30.80 -9.41
C ILE A 836 23.38 -31.06 -10.61
N THR A 837 24.60 -31.53 -10.37
CA THR A 837 25.62 -31.78 -11.42
C THR A 837 25.63 -33.22 -11.97
N PHE A 838 24.74 -34.11 -11.52
CA PHE A 838 24.58 -35.47 -12.05
C PHE A 838 23.31 -35.62 -12.90
N LYS A 839 23.28 -34.92 -14.05
CA LYS A 839 22.43 -35.22 -15.22
C LYS A 839 23.25 -34.98 -16.50
N ASP A 840 24.34 -35.74 -16.64
CA ASP A 840 25.02 -35.90 -17.93
C ASP A 840 24.50 -37.16 -18.65
N ASP A 841 24.46 -37.12 -19.97
CA ASP A 841 23.77 -38.07 -20.84
C ASP A 841 24.26 -39.52 -20.74
N THR A 842 23.33 -40.48 -20.61
CA THR A 842 23.37 -41.77 -21.34
C THR A 842 22.09 -42.62 -21.20
N SER A 843 21.57 -43.09 -22.35
CA SER A 843 20.71 -44.27 -22.55
C SER A 843 19.34 -44.42 -21.82
N SER A 844 18.27 -44.14 -22.59
CA SER A 844 17.09 -45.01 -22.84
C SER A 844 16.32 -45.76 -21.72
N THR A 845 14.99 -45.55 -21.74
CA THR A 845 13.89 -46.48 -21.37
C THR A 845 13.73 -46.96 -19.93
N ALA A 846 12.77 -46.36 -19.19
CA ALA A 846 11.64 -47.06 -18.53
C ALA A 846 10.65 -46.06 -17.89
N THR A 847 9.42 -46.51 -17.62
CA THR A 847 8.25 -45.72 -17.19
C THR A 847 8.07 -45.57 -15.67
N THR A 848 7.94 -44.33 -15.17
CA THR A 848 7.09 -43.93 -14.02
C THR A 848 6.78 -42.43 -14.07
N PRO A 849 5.57 -41.96 -13.74
CA PRO A 849 5.23 -40.53 -13.75
C PRO A 849 5.31 -39.91 -12.34
N ASP A 850 6.45 -39.34 -11.96
CA ASP A 850 6.56 -38.47 -10.77
C ASP A 850 7.66 -37.37 -10.85
N ASP A 851 8.64 -37.48 -11.76
CA ASP A 851 9.72 -36.48 -11.93
C ASP A 851 9.67 -35.78 -13.30
N ALA A 852 8.74 -34.84 -13.47
CA ALA A 852 8.70 -33.94 -14.63
C ALA A 852 9.51 -32.65 -14.36
N GLU A 853 10.84 -32.76 -14.32
CA GLU A 853 11.73 -31.58 -14.35
C GLU A 853 11.80 -30.96 -15.75
N GLU A 854 12.05 -29.64 -15.78
CA GLU A 854 11.81 -28.75 -16.91
C GLU A 854 12.71 -29.02 -18.13
N GLY A 855 12.09 -28.99 -19.33
CA GLY A 855 12.83 -28.89 -20.59
C GLY A 855 13.08 -27.43 -20.97
N GLY A 856 14.35 -27.05 -21.14
CA GLY A 856 14.74 -25.73 -21.64
C GLY A 856 16.23 -25.45 -21.45
N ASN A 857 16.98 -25.35 -22.56
CA ASN A 857 18.45 -25.19 -22.56
C ASN A 857 18.94 -24.08 -21.62
N GLY A 858 19.55 -24.47 -20.51
CA GLY A 858 20.21 -23.59 -19.53
C GLY A 858 21.22 -24.39 -18.72
N VAL A 859 22.40 -23.82 -18.51
CA VAL A 859 23.49 -24.49 -17.76
C VAL A 859 23.01 -24.79 -16.35
N GLY A 860 23.04 -26.06 -15.93
CA GLY A 860 22.52 -26.54 -14.65
C GLY A 860 23.24 -25.96 -13.42
N GLY A 861 22.86 -24.73 -13.05
CA GLY A 861 23.45 -24.00 -11.93
C GLY A 861 22.61 -24.06 -10.65
N CYS A 862 23.25 -23.86 -9.51
CA CYS A 862 22.58 -23.95 -8.21
C CYS A 862 21.77 -22.69 -7.90
N GLN A 863 20.47 -22.86 -7.61
CA GLN A 863 19.60 -21.76 -7.19
C GLN A 863 20.01 -21.19 -5.83
N VAL A 864 20.17 -19.85 -5.73
CA VAL A 864 20.53 -19.12 -4.49
C VAL A 864 19.72 -19.56 -3.26
N MET A 865 18.40 -19.71 -3.41
CA MET A 865 17.51 -20.10 -2.31
C MET A 865 17.78 -21.51 -1.76
N THR A 866 18.62 -22.32 -2.40
CA THR A 866 19.04 -23.66 -1.92
C THR A 866 20.13 -23.56 -0.85
N PHE A 867 20.92 -22.48 -0.86
CA PHE A 867 21.98 -22.20 0.10
C PHE A 867 21.74 -20.86 0.84
N SER A 868 20.47 -20.44 0.95
CA SER A 868 20.06 -19.23 1.68
C SER A 868 20.55 -19.22 3.12
N HIS A 869 20.53 -20.36 3.81
CA HIS A 869 21.09 -20.56 5.15
C HIS A 869 22.55 -20.12 5.24
N CYS A 870 23.35 -20.51 4.25
CA CYS A 870 24.79 -20.26 4.21
C CYS A 870 25.09 -18.78 3.91
N LEU A 871 24.32 -18.15 3.02
CA LEU A 871 24.44 -16.72 2.74
C LEU A 871 24.00 -15.85 3.94
N GLN A 872 22.94 -16.25 4.64
CA GLN A 872 22.51 -15.58 5.87
C GLN A 872 23.55 -15.75 6.98
N ALA A 873 24.07 -16.96 7.20
CA ALA A 873 25.18 -17.20 8.14
C ALA A 873 26.43 -16.37 7.81
N LEU A 874 26.81 -16.25 6.53
CA LEU A 874 27.91 -15.39 6.11
C LEU A 874 27.69 -13.91 6.45
N SER A 875 26.46 -13.40 6.38
CA SER A 875 26.17 -12.02 6.78
C SER A 875 26.30 -11.77 8.29
N GLU A 876 26.31 -12.82 9.12
CA GLU A 876 26.51 -12.71 10.58
C GLU A 876 27.96 -13.02 11.00
N CYS A 877 28.67 -13.94 10.33
CA CYS A 877 30.05 -14.32 10.69
C CYS A 877 31.16 -13.46 10.05
N SER A 878 30.92 -12.87 8.88
CA SER A 878 32.01 -12.29 8.04
C SER A 878 32.82 -11.20 8.73
N SER A 879 32.22 -10.45 9.66
CA SER A 879 32.88 -9.37 10.40
C SER A 879 33.70 -9.83 11.62
N HIS A 880 33.44 -11.04 12.14
CA HIS A 880 34.08 -11.55 13.38
C HIS A 880 35.03 -12.73 13.14
N SER A 881 34.86 -13.51 12.06
CA SER A 881 35.63 -14.75 11.81
C SER A 881 36.00 -14.95 10.33
N PRO A 882 36.93 -14.14 9.78
CA PRO A 882 37.23 -14.15 8.34
C PRO A 882 37.77 -15.48 7.81
N ALA A 883 38.49 -16.25 8.62
CA ALA A 883 39.01 -17.57 8.25
C ALA A 883 37.87 -18.60 8.04
N LEU A 884 36.92 -18.67 8.99
CA LEU A 884 35.76 -19.56 8.90
C LEU A 884 34.78 -19.12 7.81
N ALA A 885 34.60 -17.80 7.63
CA ALA A 885 33.85 -17.26 6.49
C ALA A 885 34.48 -17.68 5.14
N ALA A 886 35.81 -17.65 5.01
CA ALA A 886 36.49 -18.11 3.82
C ALA A 886 36.29 -19.62 3.54
N ASP A 887 36.25 -20.47 4.57
CA ASP A 887 35.96 -21.90 4.41
C ASP A 887 34.52 -22.19 3.98
N LEU A 888 33.55 -21.44 4.50
CA LEU A 888 32.15 -21.53 4.07
C LEU A 888 31.97 -21.02 2.62
N VAL A 889 32.69 -19.95 2.26
CA VAL A 889 32.72 -19.42 0.89
C VAL A 889 33.35 -20.39 -0.11
N LYS A 890 34.43 -21.12 0.25
CA LYS A 890 35.04 -22.16 -0.62
C LYS A 890 34.06 -23.28 -0.98
N ALA A 891 33.03 -23.52 -0.15
CA ALA A 891 32.02 -24.54 -0.40
C ALA A 891 30.92 -24.11 -1.39
N LEU A 892 30.80 -22.80 -1.68
CA LEU A 892 29.79 -22.26 -2.59
C LEU A 892 30.04 -22.71 -4.06
N PRO A 893 28.97 -22.91 -4.85
CA PRO A 893 29.10 -23.35 -6.23
C PRO A 893 29.71 -22.26 -7.12
N LYS A 894 30.56 -22.67 -8.08
CA LYS A 894 31.18 -21.78 -9.07
C LYS A 894 30.20 -21.23 -10.12
N THR A 895 28.99 -21.80 -10.17
CA THR A 895 27.88 -21.46 -11.06
C THR A 895 26.65 -21.15 -10.20
N VAL A 896 26.31 -19.87 -10.09
CA VAL A 896 25.22 -19.38 -9.23
C VAL A 896 24.06 -18.91 -10.09
N VAL A 897 22.84 -19.38 -9.78
CA VAL A 897 21.60 -18.90 -10.40
C VAL A 897 20.78 -18.15 -9.34
N VAL A 898 20.71 -16.83 -9.50
CA VAL A 898 19.84 -15.93 -8.75
C VAL A 898 18.44 -16.02 -9.38
N ALA A 899 17.80 -17.15 -9.10
CA ALA A 899 16.50 -17.57 -9.63
C ALA A 899 15.32 -16.86 -8.96
N ARG A 900 14.06 -16.88 -9.44
CA ARG A 900 13.35 -17.06 -10.75
C ARG A 900 11.83 -17.09 -10.40
N ASP A 901 11.50 -17.56 -9.19
CA ASP A 901 10.18 -17.67 -8.59
C ASP A 901 10.22 -17.13 -7.13
N GLY A 902 9.35 -16.17 -6.81
CA GLY A 902 9.17 -15.64 -5.45
C GLY A 902 10.16 -14.54 -5.02
N LEU A 903 9.99 -14.03 -3.80
CA LEU A 903 10.83 -12.96 -3.24
C LEU A 903 12.18 -13.48 -2.74
N ILE A 904 13.28 -12.88 -3.18
CA ILE A 904 14.62 -13.14 -2.62
C ILE A 904 14.80 -12.30 -1.35
N PRO A 905 15.13 -12.91 -0.18
CA PRO A 905 15.46 -12.16 1.03
C PRO A 905 16.68 -11.26 0.81
N THR A 906 16.59 -10.01 1.26
CA THR A 906 17.61 -8.97 1.09
C THR A 906 18.94 -9.39 1.72
N LYS A 907 18.88 -10.12 2.85
CA LYS A 907 20.05 -10.73 3.50
C LYS A 907 20.78 -11.74 2.62
N CYS A 908 20.07 -12.50 1.78
CA CYS A 908 20.70 -13.46 0.87
C CYS A 908 21.45 -12.73 -0.26
N LEU A 909 20.92 -11.61 -0.76
CA LEU A 909 21.64 -10.76 -1.72
C LEU A 909 22.89 -10.12 -1.09
N HIS A 910 22.78 -9.62 0.15
CA HIS A 910 23.90 -9.07 0.89
C HIS A 910 24.98 -10.13 1.21
N GLY A 911 24.59 -11.30 1.71
CA GLY A 911 25.48 -12.43 1.94
C GLY A 911 26.16 -12.94 0.67
N LEU A 912 25.49 -12.88 -0.50
CA LEU A 912 26.11 -13.17 -1.79
C LEU A 912 27.13 -12.10 -2.20
N ALA A 913 26.85 -10.81 -1.95
CA ALA A 913 27.81 -9.74 -2.18
C ALA A 913 29.07 -9.92 -1.31
N LEU A 914 28.92 -10.24 -0.03
CA LEU A 914 30.03 -10.57 0.88
C LEU A 914 30.83 -11.79 0.41
N ALA A 915 30.15 -12.83 -0.09
CA ALA A 915 30.82 -14.01 -0.67
C ALA A 915 31.63 -13.65 -1.92
N VAL A 916 31.11 -12.80 -2.82
CA VAL A 916 31.82 -12.35 -4.03
C VAL A 916 33.01 -11.43 -3.72
N SER A 917 32.91 -10.60 -2.68
CA SER A 917 34.02 -9.78 -2.20
C SER A 917 35.13 -10.57 -1.51
N ASN A 918 34.90 -11.83 -1.13
CA ASN A 918 35.90 -12.66 -0.47
C ASN A 918 36.82 -13.34 -1.52
N PRO A 919 38.16 -13.15 -1.46
CA PRO A 919 39.08 -13.71 -2.46
C PRO A 919 39.15 -15.24 -2.45
N ALA A 920 38.63 -15.92 -1.42
CA ALA A 920 38.52 -17.37 -1.41
C ALA A 920 37.39 -17.91 -2.30
N PHE A 921 36.47 -17.06 -2.79
CA PHE A 921 35.41 -17.50 -3.71
C PHE A 921 35.91 -17.57 -5.15
N VAL A 922 35.42 -18.55 -5.90
CA VAL A 922 35.73 -18.70 -7.33
C VAL A 922 34.42 -18.80 -8.12
N LEU A 923 33.80 -17.64 -8.36
CA LEU A 923 32.60 -17.52 -9.20
C LEU A 923 33.01 -17.40 -10.66
N HIS A 924 32.68 -18.39 -11.49
CA HIS A 924 32.93 -18.34 -12.94
C HIS A 924 31.73 -17.87 -13.75
N HIS A 925 30.53 -18.25 -13.32
CA HIS A 925 29.29 -17.99 -14.02
C HIS A 925 28.20 -17.51 -13.05
N LEU A 926 27.61 -16.36 -13.35
CA LEU A 926 26.44 -15.83 -12.65
C LEU A 926 25.27 -15.70 -13.61
N GLU A 927 24.13 -16.27 -13.23
CA GLU A 927 22.85 -16.02 -13.88
C GLU A 927 21.92 -15.27 -12.90
N ILE A 928 21.28 -14.18 -13.35
CA ILE A 928 20.41 -13.36 -12.51
C ILE A 928 19.16 -12.86 -13.24
N ASP A 929 18.01 -13.05 -12.58
CA ASP A 929 16.72 -12.55 -13.04
C ASP A 929 16.39 -11.18 -12.40
N LEU A 930 16.57 -10.10 -13.17
CA LEU A 930 16.20 -8.73 -12.77
C LEU A 930 14.69 -8.49 -12.99
N LEU A 931 13.91 -9.11 -12.11
CA LEU A 931 12.45 -8.96 -12.02
C LEU A 931 12.04 -7.54 -11.59
N PRO A 932 10.85 -7.04 -11.97
CA PRO A 932 10.47 -5.64 -11.78
C PRO A 932 10.42 -5.15 -10.31
N TYR A 933 10.10 -6.02 -9.35
CA TYR A 933 10.08 -5.65 -7.93
C TYR A 933 11.49 -5.36 -7.36
N HIS A 934 12.57 -5.75 -8.04
CA HIS A 934 13.93 -5.44 -7.59
C HIS A 934 14.25 -3.94 -7.57
N VAL A 935 13.39 -3.08 -8.13
CA VAL A 935 13.43 -1.61 -7.90
C VAL A 935 13.42 -1.26 -6.40
N PHE A 936 12.84 -2.10 -5.55
CA PHE A 936 12.83 -1.92 -4.09
C PHE A 936 14.06 -2.52 -3.37
N GLN A 937 14.93 -3.25 -4.07
CA GLN A 937 16.16 -3.89 -3.55
C GLN A 937 17.43 -3.37 -4.23
N THR A 938 17.38 -2.18 -4.83
CA THR A 938 18.49 -1.58 -5.58
C THR A 938 19.78 -1.43 -4.78
N GLY A 939 19.70 -1.16 -3.48
CA GLY A 939 20.89 -1.10 -2.61
C GLY A 939 21.65 -2.43 -2.55
N ALA A 940 20.97 -3.52 -2.22
CA ALA A 940 21.59 -4.86 -2.14
C ALA A 940 22.10 -5.34 -3.51
N LEU A 941 21.38 -5.05 -4.60
CA LEU A 941 21.84 -5.36 -5.96
C LEU A 941 23.03 -4.50 -6.38
N HIS A 942 23.14 -3.25 -5.92
CA HIS A 942 24.29 -2.39 -6.19
C HIS A 942 25.54 -2.90 -5.46
N SER A 943 25.44 -3.29 -4.19
CA SER A 943 26.53 -3.93 -3.45
C SER A 943 26.99 -5.24 -4.10
N LEU A 944 26.05 -6.06 -4.59
CA LEU A 944 26.38 -7.26 -5.36
C LEU A 944 27.11 -6.92 -6.68
N ALA A 945 26.63 -5.93 -7.42
CA ALA A 945 27.25 -5.51 -8.67
C ALA A 945 28.66 -4.92 -8.46
N GLU A 946 28.88 -4.16 -7.38
CA GLU A 946 30.19 -3.64 -7.01
C GLU A 946 31.17 -4.76 -6.62
N ALA A 947 30.72 -5.75 -5.84
CA ALA A 947 31.50 -6.95 -5.54
C ALA A 947 31.90 -7.68 -6.83
N LEU A 948 30.93 -7.94 -7.72
CA LEU A 948 31.16 -8.59 -9.02
C LEU A 948 32.15 -7.82 -9.91
N SER A 949 32.13 -6.48 -9.86
CA SER A 949 33.07 -5.65 -10.63
C SER A 949 34.54 -5.88 -10.24
N SER A 950 34.78 -6.29 -8.99
CA SER A 950 36.11 -6.50 -8.43
C SER A 950 36.57 -7.96 -8.52
N HIS A 951 35.75 -8.86 -9.08
CA HIS A 951 35.96 -10.31 -8.99
C HIS A 951 36.85 -10.85 -10.14
N GLU A 952 38.02 -11.40 -9.80
CA GLU A 952 39.04 -11.83 -10.77
C GLU A 952 38.67 -13.07 -11.61
N HIS A 953 37.69 -13.87 -11.18
CA HIS A 953 37.39 -15.17 -11.80
C HIS A 953 36.09 -15.21 -12.60
N LEU A 954 35.35 -14.11 -12.67
CA LEU A 954 34.04 -14.02 -13.33
C LEU A 954 34.19 -13.95 -14.85
N GLN A 955 33.92 -15.06 -15.53
CA GLN A 955 34.07 -15.19 -16.99
C GLN A 955 32.76 -14.99 -17.75
N SER A 956 31.63 -15.29 -17.12
CA SER A 956 30.31 -15.29 -17.78
C SER A 956 29.24 -14.69 -16.88
N ILE A 957 28.42 -13.80 -17.45
CA ILE A 957 27.21 -13.29 -16.81
C ILE A 957 25.99 -13.42 -17.72
N VAL A 958 24.88 -13.90 -17.17
CA VAL A 958 23.57 -14.01 -17.83
C VAL A 958 22.60 -13.15 -17.03
N ILE A 959 21.99 -12.16 -17.67
CA ILE A 959 21.01 -11.27 -17.04
C ILE A 959 19.70 -11.38 -17.82
N ARG A 960 18.69 -11.98 -17.20
CA ARG A 960 17.34 -11.96 -17.77
C ARG A 960 16.55 -10.84 -17.10
N TRP A 961 15.99 -9.93 -17.88
CA TRP A 961 15.48 -8.66 -17.37
C TRP A 961 14.07 -8.36 -17.85
N GLN A 962 13.29 -7.70 -17.00
CA GLN A 962 11.97 -7.13 -17.37
C GLN A 962 11.95 -5.60 -17.28
N SER A 963 12.97 -5.00 -16.64
CA SER A 963 13.16 -3.56 -16.53
C SER A 963 14.52 -3.13 -17.08
N LEU A 964 14.49 -2.43 -18.21
CA LEU A 964 15.70 -1.93 -18.90
C LEU A 964 16.57 -1.06 -17.99
N GLY A 965 15.94 -0.25 -17.12
CA GLY A 965 16.65 0.62 -16.18
C GLY A 965 17.39 -0.13 -15.08
N LEU A 966 16.83 -1.25 -14.59
CA LEU A 966 17.53 -2.11 -13.62
C LEU A 966 18.73 -2.80 -14.28
N MET A 967 18.53 -3.39 -15.47
CA MET A 967 19.59 -4.06 -16.22
C MET A 967 20.75 -3.10 -16.53
N ALA A 968 20.46 -1.92 -17.09
CA ALA A 968 21.49 -0.96 -17.46
C ALA A 968 22.30 -0.47 -16.25
N ASN A 969 21.64 -0.20 -15.12
CA ASN A 969 22.34 0.21 -13.89
C ASN A 969 23.18 -0.93 -13.30
N PHE A 970 22.62 -2.13 -13.19
CA PHE A 970 23.30 -3.29 -12.62
C PHE A 970 24.54 -3.68 -13.44
N LEU A 971 24.39 -3.85 -14.76
CA LEU A 971 25.51 -4.22 -15.63
C LEU A 971 26.55 -3.11 -15.75
N LYS A 972 26.14 -1.82 -15.75
CA LYS A 972 27.10 -0.70 -15.63
C LYS A 972 27.95 -0.83 -14.37
N THR A 973 27.35 -1.06 -13.20
CA THR A 973 28.12 -1.21 -11.95
C THR A 973 29.03 -2.45 -12.01
N CYS A 974 28.54 -3.59 -12.51
CA CYS A 974 29.37 -4.78 -12.72
C CYS A 974 30.59 -4.53 -13.63
N LEU A 975 30.46 -3.67 -14.64
CA LEU A 975 31.54 -3.39 -15.59
C LEU A 975 32.49 -2.26 -15.15
N ALA A 976 32.21 -1.55 -14.05
CA ALA A 976 32.90 -0.32 -13.66
C ALA A 976 34.42 -0.47 -13.44
N LYS A 977 34.87 -1.62 -12.94
CA LYS A 977 36.29 -1.95 -12.72
C LYS A 977 36.88 -2.88 -13.81
N ALA A 978 36.17 -3.04 -14.92
CA ALA A 978 36.56 -3.87 -16.07
C ALA A 978 36.95 -5.33 -15.74
N PRO A 979 36.07 -6.13 -15.10
CA PRO A 979 36.33 -7.54 -14.81
C PRO A 979 36.60 -8.36 -16.09
N PRO A 980 37.18 -9.57 -15.98
CA PRO A 980 37.51 -10.45 -17.11
C PRO A 980 36.29 -11.18 -17.72
N LEU A 981 35.17 -10.47 -17.86
CA LEU A 981 33.91 -10.97 -18.43
C LEU A 981 34.04 -11.25 -19.93
N HIS A 982 34.29 -12.51 -20.28
CA HIS A 982 34.38 -12.99 -21.66
C HIS A 982 33.01 -13.19 -22.34
N ARG A 983 31.97 -13.58 -21.59
CA ARG A 983 30.61 -13.80 -22.10
C ARG A 983 29.58 -12.97 -21.34
N VAL A 984 28.78 -12.21 -22.07
CA VAL A 984 27.64 -11.45 -21.53
C VAL A 984 26.39 -11.83 -22.31
N VAL A 985 25.38 -12.34 -21.61
CA VAL A 985 24.08 -12.70 -22.19
C VAL A 985 23.00 -11.84 -21.54
N LEU A 986 22.25 -11.09 -22.34
CA LEU A 986 21.12 -10.30 -21.92
C LEU A 986 19.84 -10.85 -22.57
N HIS A 987 18.85 -11.23 -21.77
CA HIS A 987 17.60 -11.78 -22.27
C HIS A 987 16.43 -10.89 -21.86
N ASP A 988 15.74 -10.28 -22.82
CA ASP A 988 14.52 -9.51 -22.58
C ASP A 988 13.36 -10.48 -22.28
N ALA A 989 12.91 -10.51 -21.03
CA ALA A 989 11.79 -11.31 -20.56
C ALA A 989 10.47 -10.50 -20.51
N SER A 990 10.42 -9.30 -21.10
CA SER A 990 9.23 -8.45 -21.04
C SER A 990 8.10 -8.98 -21.94
N LYS A 991 7.09 -9.61 -21.32
CA LYS A 991 5.86 -10.18 -21.98
C LYS A 991 5.02 -9.16 -22.78
N ARG A 992 5.41 -7.89 -22.79
CA ARG A 992 4.80 -6.82 -23.58
C ARG A 992 5.94 -6.07 -24.22
N THR A 993 5.88 -5.84 -25.52
CA THR A 993 6.71 -4.83 -26.21
C THR A 993 6.62 -3.53 -25.42
N SER A 994 7.65 -3.25 -24.61
CA SER A 994 7.61 -2.13 -23.69
C SER A 994 7.43 -0.88 -24.53
N SER A 995 6.38 -0.09 -24.25
CA SER A 995 6.05 1.05 -25.10
C SER A 995 7.20 2.05 -25.01
N SER A 996 8.09 2.03 -26.00
CA SER A 996 9.44 2.63 -26.02
C SER A 996 9.47 4.16 -25.95
N LYS A 997 8.32 4.78 -25.64
CA LYS A 997 8.05 6.21 -25.68
C LYS A 997 8.61 6.99 -24.48
N ASN A 998 9.13 6.33 -23.43
CA ASN A 998 9.72 6.98 -22.24
C ASN A 998 10.82 6.11 -21.58
N VAL A 999 11.95 5.91 -22.26
CA VAL A 999 13.19 5.44 -21.61
C VAL A 999 13.88 6.66 -20.95
N PRO A 1000 14.19 6.65 -19.63
CA PRO A 1000 14.83 7.78 -18.95
C PRO A 1000 16.21 8.14 -19.53
N ALA A 1001 16.57 9.43 -19.49
CA ALA A 1001 17.88 9.91 -19.91
C ALA A 1001 19.04 9.25 -19.13
N SER A 1002 18.84 8.95 -17.84
CA SER A 1002 19.81 8.21 -17.02
C SER A 1002 20.01 6.75 -17.47
N THR A 1003 18.95 6.10 -17.97
CA THR A 1003 19.04 4.77 -18.56
C THR A 1003 19.81 4.81 -19.89
N TRP A 1004 19.55 5.81 -20.75
CA TRP A 1004 20.32 6.01 -21.97
C TRP A 1004 21.81 6.26 -21.71
N ALA A 1005 22.15 7.14 -20.76
CA ALA A 1005 23.53 7.37 -20.36
C ALA A 1005 24.21 6.08 -19.87
N SER A 1006 23.50 5.27 -19.08
CA SER A 1006 24.02 4.00 -18.57
C SER A 1006 24.21 2.96 -19.68
N LEU A 1007 23.32 2.89 -20.68
CA LEU A 1007 23.47 2.02 -21.86
C LEU A 1007 24.67 2.41 -22.73
N GLN A 1008 24.87 3.71 -22.94
CA GLN A 1008 26.03 4.26 -23.68
C GLN A 1008 27.35 3.90 -22.98
N GLU A 1009 27.42 4.15 -21.67
CA GLU A 1009 28.60 3.87 -20.86
C GLU A 1009 28.91 2.36 -20.82
N MET A 1010 27.88 1.53 -20.58
CA MET A 1010 27.96 0.06 -20.62
C MET A 1010 28.53 -0.47 -21.94
N GLY A 1011 28.09 0.06 -23.09
CA GLY A 1011 28.68 -0.28 -24.39
C GLY A 1011 30.20 -0.07 -24.42
N SER A 1012 30.66 1.08 -23.93
CA SER A 1012 32.09 1.45 -23.93
C SER A 1012 32.98 0.65 -22.97
N LEU A 1013 32.39 -0.03 -21.99
CA LEU A 1013 33.06 -0.81 -20.94
C LEU A 1013 33.25 -2.30 -21.29
N LEU A 1014 32.52 -2.83 -22.27
CA LEU A 1014 32.55 -4.26 -22.69
C LEU A 1014 33.85 -4.70 -23.41
N ARG A 1015 34.97 -4.00 -23.21
CA ARG A 1015 36.21 -4.17 -24.00
C ARG A 1015 36.83 -5.57 -23.89
N ASN A 1016 36.66 -6.21 -22.73
CA ASN A 1016 37.17 -7.55 -22.41
C ASN A 1016 36.24 -8.69 -22.90
N THR A 1017 35.04 -8.35 -23.39
CA THR A 1017 34.00 -9.29 -23.78
C THR A 1017 34.25 -9.84 -25.18
N ARG A 1018 34.22 -11.18 -25.30
CA ARG A 1018 34.45 -11.92 -26.53
C ARG A 1018 33.15 -12.37 -27.19
N SER A 1019 32.11 -12.63 -26.38
CA SER A 1019 30.78 -13.03 -26.83
C SER A 1019 29.73 -12.17 -26.13
N LEU A 1020 28.90 -11.51 -26.92
CA LEU A 1020 27.77 -10.71 -26.46
C LEU A 1020 26.48 -11.22 -27.12
N THR A 1021 25.51 -11.56 -26.28
CA THR A 1021 24.17 -11.98 -26.69
C THR A 1021 23.15 -11.01 -26.14
N LEU A 1022 22.23 -10.52 -26.99
CA LEU A 1022 21.02 -9.80 -26.62
C LEU A 1022 19.83 -10.50 -27.27
N GLU A 1023 19.02 -11.20 -26.47
CA GLU A 1023 17.86 -11.93 -26.95
C GLU A 1023 16.57 -11.14 -26.74
N ASN A 1024 15.63 -11.29 -27.69
CA ASN A 1024 14.22 -10.85 -27.60
C ASN A 1024 13.96 -9.35 -27.39
N CYS A 1025 14.95 -8.47 -27.61
CA CYS A 1025 14.80 -7.05 -27.33
C CYS A 1025 13.77 -6.38 -28.27
N GLY A 1026 12.58 -6.11 -27.77
CA GLY A 1026 11.45 -5.57 -28.55
C GLY A 1026 11.55 -4.09 -28.92
N SER A 1027 12.71 -3.44 -28.74
CA SER A 1027 12.89 -2.00 -28.95
C SER A 1027 14.07 -1.72 -29.88
N SER A 1028 13.80 -1.58 -31.18
CA SER A 1028 14.81 -1.28 -32.21
C SER A 1028 15.61 0.00 -31.94
N ASN A 1029 15.05 0.96 -31.20
CA ASN A 1029 15.77 2.17 -30.77
C ASN A 1029 16.85 1.87 -29.71
N VAL A 1030 16.61 0.91 -28.81
CA VAL A 1030 17.62 0.49 -27.82
C VAL A 1030 18.75 -0.25 -28.52
N VAL A 1031 18.41 -1.17 -29.43
CA VAL A 1031 19.38 -1.89 -30.27
C VAL A 1031 20.22 -0.90 -31.10
N SER A 1032 19.58 0.01 -31.86
CA SER A 1032 20.29 0.95 -32.75
C SER A 1032 21.25 1.90 -32.02
N GLN A 1033 20.89 2.35 -30.82
CA GLN A 1033 21.74 3.21 -30.00
C GLN A 1033 22.89 2.44 -29.34
N TRP A 1034 22.61 1.24 -28.80
CA TRP A 1034 23.65 0.49 -28.10
C TRP A 1034 24.75 -0.02 -29.05
N LEU A 1035 24.37 -0.44 -30.27
CA LEU A 1035 25.30 -0.84 -31.35
C LEU A 1035 26.40 0.19 -31.64
N LEU A 1036 26.09 1.49 -31.55
CA LEU A 1036 27.08 2.57 -31.76
C LEU A 1036 28.26 2.45 -30.77
N TYR A 1037 27.96 2.14 -29.52
CA TYR A 1037 28.91 2.20 -28.40
C TYR A 1037 29.59 0.87 -28.07
N LEU A 1038 29.16 -0.25 -28.67
CA LEU A 1038 29.85 -1.54 -28.51
C LEU A 1038 31.32 -1.46 -28.96
N PRO A 1039 32.23 -2.28 -28.41
CA PRO A 1039 33.60 -2.36 -28.89
C PRO A 1039 33.71 -3.30 -30.10
N ILE A 1040 34.63 -3.00 -31.02
CA ILE A 1040 34.91 -3.83 -32.22
C ILE A 1040 35.68 -5.12 -31.91
N THR A 1041 36.00 -5.37 -30.62
CA THR A 1041 36.78 -6.52 -30.11
C THR A 1041 35.95 -7.78 -29.85
N ILE A 1042 34.62 -7.69 -30.02
CA ILE A 1042 33.70 -8.81 -29.78
C ILE A 1042 33.77 -9.80 -30.95
N LYS A 1043 34.06 -11.06 -30.65
CA LYS A 1043 34.21 -12.14 -31.63
C LYS A 1043 32.90 -12.80 -32.05
N ALA A 1044 31.91 -12.81 -31.16
CA ALA A 1044 30.60 -13.40 -31.41
C ALA A 1044 29.50 -12.45 -30.95
N LEU A 1045 28.64 -12.04 -31.88
CA LEU A 1045 27.46 -11.21 -31.63
C LEU A 1045 26.19 -12.03 -31.91
N ASP A 1046 25.26 -12.01 -30.97
CA ASP A 1046 23.95 -12.62 -31.10
C ASP A 1046 22.88 -11.60 -30.74
N PHE A 1047 21.96 -11.33 -31.66
CA PHE A 1047 20.82 -10.45 -31.47
C PHE A 1047 19.49 -11.16 -31.76
N SER A 1048 19.42 -12.48 -31.56
CA SER A 1048 18.25 -13.28 -31.93
C SER A 1048 16.96 -12.81 -31.25
N GLY A 1049 15.86 -12.82 -32.01
CA GLY A 1049 14.55 -12.31 -31.55
C GLY A 1049 14.46 -10.80 -31.32
N CYS A 1050 15.54 -10.02 -31.55
CA CYS A 1050 15.49 -8.56 -31.40
C CYS A 1050 14.76 -7.88 -32.56
N SER A 1051 14.01 -6.82 -32.27
CA SER A 1051 13.44 -5.95 -33.30
C SER A 1051 14.54 -5.06 -33.90
N PHE A 1052 14.82 -5.24 -35.18
CA PHE A 1052 15.69 -4.34 -35.95
C PHE A 1052 14.88 -3.29 -36.73
N ASN A 1053 15.60 -2.30 -37.25
CA ASN A 1053 15.19 -1.36 -38.27
C ASN A 1053 16.41 -0.98 -39.14
N SER A 1054 16.15 -0.36 -40.29
CA SER A 1054 17.18 0.12 -41.23
C SER A 1054 18.36 0.86 -40.57
N MET A 1055 18.11 1.65 -39.51
CA MET A 1055 19.17 2.38 -38.81
C MET A 1055 20.05 1.47 -37.95
N SER A 1056 19.46 0.53 -37.19
CA SER A 1056 20.24 -0.51 -36.49
C SER A 1056 21.01 -1.42 -37.44
N ALA A 1057 20.43 -1.77 -38.59
CA ALA A 1057 21.10 -2.60 -39.60
C ALA A 1057 22.31 -1.87 -40.20
N ALA A 1058 22.17 -0.58 -40.54
CA ALA A 1058 23.29 0.26 -41.00
C ALA A 1058 24.37 0.46 -39.93
N HIS A 1059 23.98 0.69 -38.66
CA HIS A 1059 24.93 0.80 -37.55
C HIS A 1059 25.71 -0.51 -37.34
N LEU A 1060 25.03 -1.67 -37.34
CA LEU A 1060 25.65 -2.98 -37.25
C LEU A 1060 26.60 -3.24 -38.43
N GLY A 1061 26.15 -2.95 -39.66
CA GLY A 1061 26.94 -3.08 -40.88
C GLY A 1061 28.24 -2.27 -40.81
N SER A 1062 28.16 -0.97 -40.52
CA SER A 1062 29.34 -0.09 -40.39
C SER A 1062 30.27 -0.50 -39.24
N LYS A 1063 29.71 -1.06 -38.15
CA LYS A 1063 30.50 -1.58 -37.02
C LYS A 1063 31.29 -2.84 -37.38
N LEU A 1064 30.70 -3.70 -38.20
CA LEU A 1064 31.33 -4.94 -38.65
C LEU A 1064 32.27 -4.73 -39.84
N GLU A 1065 31.99 -3.76 -40.72
CA GLU A 1065 32.91 -3.31 -41.78
C GLU A 1065 34.27 -2.89 -41.22
N THR A 1066 34.29 -2.34 -40.00
CA THR A 1066 35.51 -1.93 -39.27
C THR A 1066 36.02 -2.94 -38.24
N SER A 1067 35.37 -4.11 -38.09
CA SER A 1067 35.79 -5.15 -37.13
C SER A 1067 36.61 -6.24 -37.80
N ASP A 1068 37.86 -6.39 -37.36
CA ASP A 1068 38.78 -7.47 -37.72
C ASP A 1068 38.64 -8.71 -36.82
N THR A 1069 37.87 -8.64 -35.72
CA THR A 1069 37.76 -9.74 -34.74
C THR A 1069 36.43 -10.50 -34.75
N CYS A 1070 35.35 -9.95 -35.33
CA CYS A 1070 34.04 -10.59 -35.31
C CYS A 1070 33.97 -11.77 -36.29
N THR A 1071 33.77 -12.98 -35.75
CA THR A 1071 33.76 -14.26 -36.48
C THR A 1071 32.37 -14.88 -36.59
N SER A 1072 31.45 -14.56 -35.68
CA SER A 1072 30.09 -15.10 -35.65
C SER A 1072 29.05 -14.00 -35.44
N LEU A 1073 28.02 -13.99 -36.29
CA LEU A 1073 26.88 -13.09 -36.20
C LEU A 1073 25.56 -13.88 -36.28
N ASN A 1074 24.76 -13.83 -35.23
CA ASN A 1074 23.41 -14.39 -35.19
C ASN A 1074 22.36 -13.28 -35.19
N LEU A 1075 21.51 -13.27 -36.23
CA LEU A 1075 20.37 -12.37 -36.42
C LEU A 1075 19.06 -13.18 -36.63
N SER A 1076 18.98 -14.38 -36.06
CA SER A 1076 17.80 -15.23 -36.21
C SER A 1076 16.55 -14.58 -35.60
N ASP A 1077 15.39 -14.76 -36.22
CA ASP A 1077 14.08 -14.28 -35.73
C ASP A 1077 14.00 -12.74 -35.53
N THR A 1078 14.81 -11.94 -36.26
CA THR A 1078 14.92 -10.47 -36.08
C THR A 1078 13.96 -9.61 -36.92
N PHE A 1079 13.10 -10.23 -37.73
CA PHE A 1079 12.14 -9.56 -38.63
C PHE A 1079 12.76 -8.51 -39.60
N LEU A 1080 14.02 -8.72 -40.02
CA LEU A 1080 14.71 -7.82 -40.96
C LEU A 1080 13.98 -7.74 -42.31
N GLU A 1081 13.64 -6.52 -42.74
CA GLU A 1081 13.08 -6.26 -44.07
C GLU A 1081 14.19 -6.17 -45.14
N THR A 1082 13.81 -6.22 -46.42
CA THR A 1082 14.72 -6.14 -47.57
C THR A 1082 15.59 -4.87 -47.58
N SER A 1083 15.08 -3.73 -47.11
CA SER A 1083 15.88 -2.51 -46.95
C SER A 1083 17.00 -2.67 -45.93
N ASP A 1084 16.75 -3.44 -44.88
CA ASP A 1084 17.62 -3.58 -43.72
C ASP A 1084 18.73 -4.58 -44.03
N LEU A 1085 18.37 -5.70 -44.68
CA LEU A 1085 19.33 -6.65 -45.24
C LEU A 1085 20.21 -6.01 -46.31
N SER A 1086 19.63 -5.20 -47.22
CA SER A 1086 20.42 -4.48 -48.22
C SER A 1086 21.42 -3.51 -47.60
N ALA A 1087 21.02 -2.75 -46.57
CA ALA A 1087 21.93 -1.85 -45.85
C ALA A 1087 23.04 -2.61 -45.11
N LEU A 1088 22.69 -3.71 -44.43
CA LEU A 1088 23.65 -4.56 -43.70
C LEU A 1088 24.68 -5.18 -44.64
N PHE A 1089 24.24 -5.83 -45.72
CA PHE A 1089 25.12 -6.53 -46.66
C PHE A 1089 25.98 -5.58 -47.50
N HIS A 1090 25.50 -4.36 -47.79
CA HIS A 1090 26.29 -3.36 -48.49
C HIS A 1090 27.57 -2.95 -47.73
N CYS A 1091 27.52 -2.95 -46.39
CA CYS A 1091 28.71 -2.76 -45.53
C CYS A 1091 29.51 -4.06 -45.35
N LEU A 1092 28.83 -5.19 -45.12
CA LEU A 1092 29.51 -6.46 -44.85
C LEU A 1092 30.33 -7.01 -46.04
N LYS A 1093 30.08 -6.60 -47.28
CA LYS A 1093 30.82 -7.07 -48.47
C LYS A 1093 32.35 -6.91 -48.39
N LEU A 1094 32.85 -5.97 -47.58
CA LEU A 1094 34.30 -5.74 -47.36
C LEU A 1094 34.83 -6.38 -46.07
N ASN A 1095 33.97 -6.92 -45.21
CA ASN A 1095 34.38 -7.63 -44.01
C ASN A 1095 35.03 -8.97 -44.40
N ASN A 1096 36.20 -9.26 -43.81
CA ASN A 1096 36.97 -10.48 -44.06
C ASN A 1096 37.15 -11.36 -42.80
N SER A 1097 36.50 -11.01 -41.68
CA SER A 1097 36.62 -11.67 -40.39
C SER A 1097 35.45 -12.60 -40.07
N LEU A 1098 34.26 -12.31 -40.60
CA LEU A 1098 33.03 -13.06 -40.34
C LEU A 1098 33.07 -14.43 -41.05
N THR A 1099 32.96 -15.50 -40.27
CA THR A 1099 32.96 -16.90 -40.75
C THR A 1099 31.60 -17.57 -40.61
N GLU A 1100 30.78 -17.16 -39.65
CA GLU A 1100 29.44 -17.72 -39.40
C GLU A 1100 28.37 -16.62 -39.39
N LEU A 1101 27.32 -16.80 -40.19
CA LEU A 1101 26.17 -15.91 -40.27
C LEU A 1101 24.87 -16.70 -40.13
N SER A 1102 24.00 -16.31 -39.19
CA SER A 1102 22.65 -16.89 -39.03
C SER A 1102 21.56 -15.85 -39.25
N LEU A 1103 20.62 -16.17 -40.13
CA LEU A 1103 19.41 -15.40 -40.43
C LEU A 1103 18.14 -16.25 -40.21
N ALA A 1104 18.26 -17.37 -39.48
CA ALA A 1104 17.20 -18.36 -39.32
C ALA A 1104 15.86 -17.74 -38.86
N GLY A 1105 14.73 -18.26 -39.35
CA GLY A 1105 13.39 -17.70 -39.06
C GLY A 1105 13.07 -16.37 -39.75
N SER A 1106 13.97 -15.82 -40.58
CA SER A 1106 13.70 -14.61 -41.38
C SER A 1106 12.94 -14.93 -42.67
N HIS A 1107 12.23 -13.94 -43.21
CA HIS A 1107 11.55 -14.08 -44.50
C HIS A 1107 12.48 -13.66 -45.65
N VAL A 1108 12.88 -14.61 -46.51
CA VAL A 1108 13.81 -14.35 -47.62
C VAL A 1108 13.01 -14.14 -48.92
N ASP A 1109 12.61 -12.89 -49.14
CA ASP A 1109 11.99 -12.46 -50.40
C ASP A 1109 13.02 -12.32 -51.55
N ARG A 1110 12.54 -11.93 -52.74
CA ARG A 1110 13.40 -11.73 -53.93
C ARG A 1110 14.47 -10.66 -53.76
N GLY A 1111 14.19 -9.57 -53.07
CA GLY A 1111 15.13 -8.48 -52.80
C GLY A 1111 16.15 -8.85 -51.74
N ALA A 1112 15.70 -9.45 -50.63
CA ALA A 1112 16.56 -10.05 -49.62
C ALA A 1112 17.53 -11.08 -50.23
N ALA A 1113 17.02 -11.97 -51.09
CA ALA A 1113 17.84 -12.94 -51.82
C ALA A 1113 18.84 -12.27 -52.77
N SER A 1114 18.47 -11.16 -53.42
CA SER A 1114 19.39 -10.41 -54.30
C SER A 1114 20.53 -9.77 -53.51
N ALA A 1115 20.25 -9.17 -52.35
CA ALA A 1115 21.28 -8.58 -51.48
C ALA A 1115 22.22 -9.65 -50.88
N LEU A 1116 21.65 -10.78 -50.44
CA LEU A 1116 22.41 -11.92 -49.93
C LEU A 1116 23.25 -12.59 -51.03
N ALA A 1117 22.73 -12.68 -52.26
CA ALA A 1117 23.47 -13.19 -53.42
C ALA A 1117 24.64 -12.27 -53.84
N GLU A 1118 24.45 -10.94 -53.82
CA GLU A 1118 25.55 -9.99 -54.05
C GLU A 1118 26.64 -10.12 -52.98
N TYR A 1119 26.23 -10.26 -51.70
CA TYR A 1119 27.14 -10.51 -50.59
C TYR A 1119 27.94 -11.81 -50.77
N ILE A 1120 27.29 -12.93 -51.07
CA ILE A 1120 27.93 -14.24 -51.26
C ILE A 1120 28.93 -14.22 -52.42
N ARG A 1121 28.67 -13.49 -53.52
CA ARG A 1121 29.62 -13.38 -54.64
C ARG A 1121 30.90 -12.61 -54.28
N LEU A 1122 30.79 -11.60 -53.42
CA LEU A 1122 31.90 -10.70 -53.08
C LEU A 1122 32.68 -11.14 -51.83
N ASN A 1123 32.01 -11.76 -50.87
CA ASN A 1123 32.60 -12.19 -49.61
C ASN A 1123 33.22 -13.59 -49.72
N ASN A 1124 34.49 -13.71 -49.32
CA ASN A 1124 35.24 -14.97 -49.31
C ASN A 1124 35.59 -15.45 -47.88
N SER A 1125 35.01 -14.85 -46.84
CA SER A 1125 35.29 -15.19 -45.43
C SER A 1125 34.24 -16.11 -44.82
N VAL A 1126 32.96 -15.94 -45.17
CA VAL A 1126 31.87 -16.74 -44.60
C VAL A 1126 31.97 -18.20 -45.05
N ARG A 1127 31.94 -19.08 -44.05
CA ARG A 1127 32.04 -20.54 -44.15
C ARG A 1127 30.72 -21.23 -43.85
N LYS A 1128 29.91 -20.66 -42.97
CA LYS A 1128 28.59 -21.18 -42.58
C LYS A 1128 27.52 -20.11 -42.69
N LEU A 1129 26.46 -20.41 -43.44
CA LEU A 1129 25.26 -19.59 -43.57
C LEU A 1129 24.04 -20.40 -43.11
N ASN A 1130 23.32 -19.90 -42.10
CA ASN A 1130 22.14 -20.55 -41.57
C ASN A 1130 20.85 -19.81 -41.99
N LEU A 1131 20.01 -20.51 -42.73
CA LEU A 1131 18.68 -20.12 -43.22
C LEU A 1131 17.59 -21.11 -42.76
N SER A 1132 17.84 -21.85 -41.67
CA SER A 1132 16.84 -22.74 -41.05
C SER A 1132 15.56 -21.99 -40.66
N ARG A 1133 14.41 -22.66 -40.75
CA ARG A 1133 13.07 -22.07 -40.45
C ARG A 1133 12.71 -20.81 -41.26
N CYS A 1134 13.48 -20.45 -42.29
CA CYS A 1134 13.15 -19.34 -43.19
C CYS A 1134 12.09 -19.74 -44.23
N HIS A 1135 11.28 -18.78 -44.69
CA HIS A 1135 10.47 -18.94 -45.90
C HIS A 1135 11.26 -18.44 -47.11
N VAL A 1136 11.55 -19.33 -48.06
CA VAL A 1136 12.45 -19.07 -49.20
C VAL A 1136 11.75 -19.43 -50.52
N THR A 1137 11.37 -18.41 -51.27
CA THR A 1137 10.67 -18.60 -52.56
C THR A 1137 11.53 -19.29 -53.61
N THR A 1138 10.92 -19.99 -54.58
CA THR A 1138 11.66 -20.61 -55.72
C THR A 1138 12.47 -19.61 -56.55
N GLU A 1139 12.08 -18.32 -56.58
CA GLU A 1139 12.85 -17.27 -57.25
C GLU A 1139 14.07 -16.83 -56.43
N ALA A 1140 13.94 -16.72 -55.10
CA ALA A 1140 15.10 -16.60 -54.20
C ALA A 1140 16.03 -17.82 -54.35
N CYS A 1141 15.42 -19.01 -54.51
CA CYS A 1141 15.96 -20.24 -55.09
C CYS A 1141 17.08 -19.99 -56.11
N ARG A 1142 16.66 -19.50 -57.28
CA ARG A 1142 17.49 -19.26 -58.48
C ARG A 1142 18.54 -18.17 -58.28
N ILE A 1143 18.18 -17.09 -57.57
CA ILE A 1143 19.07 -15.95 -57.32
C ILE A 1143 20.27 -16.38 -56.45
N LEU A 1144 19.99 -17.11 -55.38
CA LEU A 1144 21.03 -17.63 -54.48
C LEU A 1144 21.84 -18.74 -55.16
N SER A 1145 21.23 -19.66 -55.92
CA SER A 1145 21.97 -20.72 -56.63
C SER A 1145 23.04 -20.18 -57.58
N ALA A 1146 22.76 -19.06 -58.27
CA ALA A 1146 23.74 -18.43 -59.16
C ALA A 1146 24.93 -17.83 -58.39
N ALA A 1147 24.70 -17.25 -57.21
CA ALA A 1147 25.78 -16.76 -56.35
C ALA A 1147 26.60 -17.91 -55.72
N LEU A 1148 25.94 -18.99 -55.30
CA LEU A 1148 26.57 -20.17 -54.73
C LEU A 1148 27.48 -20.89 -55.74
N SER A 1149 27.14 -20.88 -57.04
CA SER A 1149 28.02 -21.44 -58.08
C SER A 1149 29.31 -20.63 -58.33
N GLU A 1150 29.32 -19.35 -57.95
CA GLU A 1150 30.47 -18.45 -58.08
C GLU A 1150 31.32 -18.37 -56.80
N ASN A 1151 30.73 -18.70 -55.64
CA ASN A 1151 31.42 -18.71 -54.35
C ASN A 1151 32.10 -20.06 -54.06
N HIS A 1152 33.32 -20.01 -53.54
CA HIS A 1152 34.09 -21.20 -53.15
C HIS A 1152 34.59 -21.12 -51.68
N SER A 1153 34.06 -20.19 -50.88
CA SER A 1153 34.37 -20.06 -49.45
C SER A 1153 33.34 -20.73 -48.56
N LEU A 1154 32.07 -20.80 -48.99
CA LEU A 1154 30.97 -21.32 -48.19
C LEU A 1154 31.01 -22.86 -48.14
N ASN A 1155 31.22 -23.40 -46.94
CA ASN A 1155 31.33 -24.84 -46.69
C ASN A 1155 30.00 -25.45 -46.20
N THR A 1156 29.13 -24.65 -45.57
CA THR A 1156 27.89 -25.13 -44.95
C THR A 1156 26.75 -24.15 -45.18
N LEU A 1157 25.65 -24.66 -45.74
CA LEU A 1157 24.38 -23.96 -45.91
C LEU A 1157 23.27 -24.74 -45.21
N ASP A 1158 22.61 -24.12 -44.23
CA ASP A 1158 21.60 -24.80 -43.41
C ASP A 1158 20.19 -24.34 -43.77
N PHE A 1159 19.36 -25.27 -44.24
CA PHE A 1159 17.93 -25.10 -44.55
C PHE A 1159 17.04 -25.99 -43.67
N THR A 1160 17.51 -26.42 -42.50
CA THR A 1160 16.71 -27.25 -41.58
C THR A 1160 15.38 -26.58 -41.25
N ASP A 1161 14.26 -27.30 -41.41
CA ASP A 1161 12.89 -26.80 -41.23
C ASP A 1161 12.52 -25.54 -42.06
N ALA A 1162 13.27 -25.22 -43.13
CA ALA A 1162 12.94 -24.09 -44.01
C ALA A 1162 11.79 -24.43 -44.97
N ASP A 1163 10.90 -23.45 -45.22
CA ASP A 1163 9.80 -23.58 -46.17
C ASP A 1163 10.32 -23.32 -47.60
N LEU A 1164 10.50 -24.43 -48.33
CA LEU A 1164 11.10 -24.53 -49.65
C LEU A 1164 10.26 -25.46 -50.52
N SER A 1165 9.92 -25.00 -51.73
CA SER A 1165 9.29 -25.86 -52.74
C SER A 1165 10.25 -26.94 -53.23
N GLU A 1166 9.72 -28.09 -53.70
CA GLU A 1166 10.56 -29.16 -54.26
C GLU A 1166 11.44 -28.69 -55.44
N GLU A 1167 10.94 -27.77 -56.27
CA GLU A 1167 11.75 -27.12 -57.31
C GLU A 1167 12.91 -26.30 -56.70
N GLY A 1168 12.65 -25.57 -55.61
CA GLY A 1168 13.68 -24.82 -54.86
C GLY A 1168 14.75 -25.71 -54.25
N LYS A 1169 14.35 -26.88 -53.71
CA LYS A 1169 15.29 -27.88 -53.17
C LYS A 1169 16.21 -28.44 -54.25
N ASP A 1170 15.66 -28.83 -55.40
CA ASP A 1170 16.41 -29.33 -56.56
C ASP A 1170 17.38 -28.27 -57.12
N ILE A 1171 16.94 -27.01 -57.22
CA ILE A 1171 17.80 -25.86 -57.60
C ILE A 1171 18.99 -25.72 -56.64
N MET A 1172 18.76 -25.78 -55.33
CA MET A 1172 19.83 -25.66 -54.33
C MET A 1172 20.77 -26.88 -54.30
N LEU A 1173 20.24 -28.09 -54.48
CA LEU A 1173 21.04 -29.32 -54.57
C LEU A 1173 21.92 -29.35 -55.82
N LYS A 1174 21.48 -28.76 -56.94
CA LYS A 1174 22.27 -28.59 -58.17
C LYS A 1174 23.31 -27.47 -58.06
N ALA A 1175 23.09 -26.49 -57.20
CA ALA A 1175 24.00 -25.36 -56.99
C ALA A 1175 25.25 -25.71 -56.16
N LYS A 1176 25.29 -26.88 -55.50
CA LYS A 1176 26.38 -27.23 -54.59
C LYS A 1176 27.70 -27.45 -55.35
N GLY A 1177 28.71 -26.68 -54.98
CA GLY A 1177 30.11 -27.03 -55.25
C GLY A 1177 30.47 -28.33 -54.51
N GLY A 1178 31.47 -29.06 -55.01
CA GLY A 1178 31.77 -30.44 -54.59
C GLY A 1178 32.12 -30.66 -53.10
N GLU A 1179 32.39 -29.59 -52.35
CA GLU A 1179 32.72 -29.64 -50.91
C GLU A 1179 31.66 -28.96 -50.00
N MET A 1180 30.60 -28.35 -50.57
CA MET A 1180 29.59 -27.63 -49.79
C MET A 1180 28.53 -28.59 -49.22
N VAL A 1181 28.42 -28.62 -47.88
CA VAL A 1181 27.38 -29.38 -47.16
C VAL A 1181 26.11 -28.56 -47.08
N VAL A 1182 24.98 -29.15 -47.49
CA VAL A 1182 23.65 -28.55 -47.34
C VAL A 1182 22.81 -29.36 -46.35
N LEU A 1183 22.36 -28.72 -45.28
CA LEU A 1183 21.55 -29.34 -44.22
C LEU A 1183 20.06 -29.04 -44.42
N GLY A 1184 19.19 -29.88 -43.86
CA GLY A 1184 17.72 -29.78 -44.00
C GLY A 1184 17.11 -30.57 -45.17
N PHE A 1185 17.93 -31.06 -46.09
CA PHE A 1185 17.51 -32.01 -47.14
C PHE A 1185 17.80 -33.44 -46.71
N VAL A 1186 16.91 -34.02 -45.90
CA VAL A 1186 17.00 -35.44 -45.54
C VAL A 1186 16.49 -36.27 -46.72
N GLU A 1187 17.38 -37.05 -47.35
CA GLU A 1187 16.93 -38.23 -48.10
C GLU A 1187 16.47 -39.28 -47.07
N GLU A 1188 15.21 -39.71 -47.18
CA GLU A 1188 14.67 -40.81 -46.38
C GLU A 1188 15.31 -42.16 -46.77
N PHE A 1189 16.55 -42.40 -46.35
CA PHE A 1189 17.16 -43.73 -46.41
C PHE A 1189 16.66 -44.62 -45.26
N TRP A 1190 15.40 -45.02 -45.36
CA TRP A 1190 14.86 -46.22 -44.69
C TRP A 1190 14.39 -47.21 -45.76
N SER A 1191 15.30 -48.11 -46.13
CA SER A 1191 15.03 -49.31 -46.95
C SER A 1191 15.64 -50.54 -46.28
#